data_AF-A0A258C104-F1
#
_entry.id   AF-A0A258C104-F1
#
_cell.length_a   1.000
_cell.length_b   1.000
_cell.length_c   1.000
_cell.angle_alpha   90.00
_cell.angle_beta   90.00
_cell.angle_gamma   90.00
#
_symmetry.space_group_name_H-M   'P 1'
#
loop_
_entity.id
_entity.type
_entity.pdbx_description
1 polymer ?
#
loop_
_entity_poly.entity_id
_entity_poly.type
_entity_poly.pdbx_seq_one_letter_code
_entity_poly.pdbx_strand_id
1 'polypeptide(L)'
;MFIAGALFTTDYLVDAITGSAAYRAVDVDQLRTRLTQIAAAFPQTARTNESQTEDDFIWPVLSALGCSESLRQQNLTVTGRDDVPDGLLFADAAAKTQANAQGDQWRRYEHGLAVVESKRWARPLDRASGRDETTAPSTQMLRYLRRIDDLTRGSLRWGILTNGTRWRLYWAGARSISEEFLEIDLGRVLALEGGGDLFADAATRDHWLRVFAVMFGREAFLRDGADQRSFHDRARAEAAFYEERVAASLSKLVFDIVFPSLATAIANSAPDAPLGDVRDAALVLLYRLLFLLYAEDRDLLPVNDTRYDDYALRPLRLDVGRRITSGDAFSSSAARIWSHVADLSRIIDQGDGSVGIPPYNGGLFATAGTPLLSAARVPDSVMAPALDALSYERSSGERRYINYRDLSVQQLGSIYERLLEFELIRDENGVLTVRPNLFARKNSGSYYTPNELVGLILDETLEPLITERLEAFRAALRMLDPNDAEDYQRRTLRDADPASAILSLRVCDPAMGSGHFLVSLVDTLADHVLEAMAEGAVLGADLHYTSPLADKIEEIRTTIQRNARDANWTIDPEQLDDRHIVRRMVLKRCVYGVDKNPMAVELAKVALWLHTFTVGAPLSFIDHHLRSGDSLFGLWVRDAIDKAGAGGELFYIDALRNAQRSAEAMKTIEALTDVEIAEAHRSAAMYDDVELMTGELDGFVSFIHALDWLDLKEKTDKALIRLWLDGSFGDP
;
A
#
# COMPACT_ATOMS: atom_id res chain seq x y z
N MET A 1 2.49 16.92 -11.83
CA MET A 1 1.18 16.84 -11.14
C MET A 1 1.12 17.91 -10.05
N PHE A 2 -0.03 18.55 -9.83
CA PHE A 2 -0.22 19.58 -8.77
C PHE A 2 -0.60 18.99 -7.41
N ILE A 3 -0.89 17.68 -7.37
CA ILE A 3 -1.42 16.98 -6.21
C ILE A 3 -0.70 15.66 -5.93
N ALA A 4 -0.80 15.21 -4.69
CA ALA A 4 -0.41 13.87 -4.25
C ALA A 4 -1.33 13.38 -3.10
N GLY A 5 -1.26 12.09 -2.78
CA GLY A 5 -2.10 11.44 -1.77
C GLY A 5 -3.44 10.91 -2.32
N ALA A 6 -4.14 10.11 -1.52
CA ALA A 6 -5.32 9.35 -1.94
C ALA A 6 -6.60 9.69 -1.15
N LEU A 7 -6.62 10.79 -0.38
CA LEU A 7 -7.80 11.17 0.43
C LEU A 7 -9.05 11.48 -0.41
N PHE A 8 -8.84 12.01 -1.61
CA PHE A 8 -9.87 12.27 -2.62
C PHE A 8 -9.38 11.76 -3.97
N THR A 9 -10.30 11.28 -4.81
CA THR A 9 -9.95 10.82 -6.16
C THR A 9 -9.53 12.00 -7.04
N THR A 10 -8.58 11.75 -7.95
CA THR A 10 -8.13 12.72 -8.95
C THR A 10 -9.31 13.22 -9.78
N ASP A 11 -10.19 12.31 -10.20
CA ASP A 11 -11.39 12.65 -10.99
C ASP A 11 -12.34 13.58 -10.22
N TYR A 12 -12.47 13.40 -8.90
CA TYR A 12 -13.26 14.31 -8.07
C TYR A 12 -12.64 15.71 -8.07
N LEU A 13 -11.33 15.80 -7.84
CA LEU A 13 -10.61 17.07 -7.74
C LEU A 13 -10.53 17.82 -9.07
N VAL A 14 -10.46 17.12 -10.19
CA VAL A 14 -10.36 17.72 -11.53
C VAL A 14 -11.74 18.11 -12.07
N ASP A 15 -12.72 17.22 -11.98
CA ASP A 15 -14.01 17.39 -12.65
C ASP A 15 -15.18 17.61 -11.68
N ALA A 16 -15.43 16.66 -10.76
CA ALA A 16 -16.67 16.67 -9.97
C ALA A 16 -16.80 17.92 -9.07
N ILE A 17 -15.69 18.35 -8.46
CA ILE A 17 -15.64 19.52 -7.58
C ILE A 17 -16.07 20.81 -8.28
N THR A 18 -15.90 20.89 -9.60
CA THR A 18 -16.30 22.07 -10.40
C THR A 18 -17.82 22.29 -10.39
N GLY A 19 -18.57 21.21 -10.18
CA GLY A 19 -20.01 21.24 -9.98
C GLY A 19 -20.44 21.84 -8.64
N SER A 20 -19.56 21.91 -7.64
CA SER A 20 -19.92 22.37 -6.30
C SER A 20 -20.17 23.89 -6.24
N ALA A 21 -21.08 24.30 -5.35
CA ALA A 21 -21.33 25.73 -5.10
C ALA A 21 -20.08 26.42 -4.51
N ALA A 22 -19.34 25.71 -3.65
CA ALA A 22 -18.11 26.20 -3.02
C ALA A 22 -17.05 26.55 -4.08
N TYR A 23 -16.79 25.67 -5.04
CA TYR A 23 -15.83 25.91 -6.12
C TYR A 23 -16.18 27.12 -7.00
N ARG A 24 -17.47 27.26 -7.34
CA ARG A 24 -17.95 28.38 -8.17
C ARG A 24 -17.94 29.71 -7.42
N ALA A 25 -18.08 29.68 -6.09
CA ALA A 25 -18.07 30.88 -5.26
C ALA A 25 -16.67 31.50 -5.08
N VAL A 26 -15.59 30.77 -5.39
CA VAL A 26 -14.23 31.29 -5.27
C VAL A 26 -13.97 32.40 -6.30
N ASP A 27 -13.61 33.59 -5.83
CA ASP A 27 -13.02 34.65 -6.64
C ASP A 27 -11.52 34.36 -6.81
N VAL A 28 -11.19 33.69 -7.91
CA VAL A 28 -9.83 33.21 -8.19
C VAL A 28 -8.85 34.37 -8.44
N ASP A 29 -9.30 35.47 -9.02
CA ASP A 29 -8.46 36.62 -9.35
C ASP A 29 -8.09 37.39 -8.08
N GLN A 30 -9.06 37.61 -7.19
CA GLN A 30 -8.82 38.23 -5.89
C GLN A 30 -7.89 37.37 -5.04
N LEU A 31 -8.13 36.06 -4.98
CA LEU A 31 -7.31 35.13 -4.21
C LEU A 31 -5.88 35.08 -4.75
N ARG A 32 -5.71 34.94 -6.08
CA ARG A 32 -4.40 34.94 -6.75
C ARG A 32 -3.61 36.20 -6.40
N THR A 33 -4.26 37.37 -6.51
CA THR A 33 -3.64 38.65 -6.19
C THR A 33 -3.15 38.68 -4.76
N ARG A 34 -3.98 38.28 -3.80
CA ARG A 34 -3.65 38.28 -2.37
C ARG A 34 -2.52 37.32 -2.03
N LEU A 35 -2.57 36.08 -2.54
CA LEU A 35 -1.51 35.10 -2.29
C LEU A 35 -0.20 35.47 -2.97
N THR A 36 -0.24 36.08 -4.16
CA THR A 36 0.97 36.58 -4.83
C THR A 36 1.61 37.74 -4.05
N GLN A 37 0.81 38.62 -3.45
CA GLN A 37 1.32 39.68 -2.58
C GLN A 37 2.00 39.12 -1.32
N ILE A 38 1.40 38.10 -0.70
CA ILE A 38 2.01 37.40 0.45
C ILE A 38 3.34 36.75 0.01
N ALA A 39 3.34 36.03 -1.11
CA ALA A 39 4.53 35.37 -1.63
C ALA A 39 5.65 36.34 -2.04
N ALA A 40 5.31 37.54 -2.52
CA ALA A 40 6.27 38.58 -2.88
C ALA A 40 6.87 39.29 -1.65
N ALA A 41 6.14 39.33 -0.53
CA ALA A 41 6.61 39.90 0.74
C ALA A 41 7.50 38.93 1.53
N PHE A 42 7.46 37.64 1.20
CA PHE A 42 8.19 36.58 1.90
C PHE A 42 9.51 36.22 1.19
N PRO A 43 10.66 36.11 1.90
CA PRO A 43 11.90 35.65 1.30
C PRO A 43 11.85 34.15 0.98
N GLN A 44 11.71 33.81 -0.30
CA GLN A 44 11.62 32.45 -0.83
C GLN A 44 13.00 31.75 -0.88
N THR A 45 13.77 31.79 0.20
CA THR A 45 15.11 31.20 0.27
C THR A 45 15.16 30.03 1.25
N ALA A 46 15.97 29.00 0.97
CA ALA A 46 16.15 27.85 1.87
C ALA A 46 16.81 28.19 3.23
N ARG A 47 17.19 29.46 3.46
CA ARG A 47 17.76 29.95 4.72
C ARG A 47 16.71 30.54 5.66
N THR A 48 15.47 30.66 5.22
CA THR A 48 14.37 31.19 6.03
C THR A 48 14.09 30.23 7.18
N ASN A 49 14.02 30.76 8.41
CA ASN A 49 13.75 29.94 9.58
C ASN A 49 12.24 29.59 9.68
N GLU A 50 11.90 28.65 10.57
CA GLU A 50 10.55 28.11 10.70
C GLU A 50 9.54 29.17 11.15
N SER A 51 9.82 29.91 12.23
CA SER A 51 8.96 31.01 12.70
C SER A 51 8.71 32.08 11.65
N GLN A 52 9.72 32.42 10.83
CA GLN A 52 9.55 33.36 9.73
C GLN A 52 8.63 32.78 8.64
N THR A 53 8.79 31.49 8.30
CA THR A 53 7.93 30.80 7.34
C THR A 53 6.47 30.77 7.82
N GLU A 54 6.28 30.54 9.11
CA GLU A 54 4.98 30.59 9.74
C GLU A 54 4.35 31.97 9.63
N ASP A 55 4.94 32.96 10.30
CA ASP A 55 4.28 34.24 10.56
C ASP A 55 4.19 35.13 9.32
N ASP A 56 5.16 35.05 8.41
CA ASP A 56 5.20 35.89 7.22
C ASP A 56 4.53 35.24 6.00
N PHE A 57 4.26 33.93 6.01
CA PHE A 57 3.67 33.22 4.87
C PHE A 57 2.47 32.34 5.25
N ILE A 58 2.65 31.30 6.06
CA ILE A 58 1.61 30.27 6.31
C ILE A 58 0.36 30.88 6.94
N TRP A 59 0.51 31.67 8.01
CA TRP A 59 -0.62 32.29 8.70
C TRP A 59 -1.33 33.37 7.88
N PRO A 60 -0.62 34.23 7.14
CA PRO A 60 -1.23 35.09 6.13
C PRO A 60 -2.03 34.34 5.06
N VAL A 61 -1.53 33.19 4.58
CA VAL A 61 -2.25 32.34 3.62
C VAL A 61 -3.54 31.79 4.26
N LEU A 62 -3.46 31.21 5.46
CA LEU A 62 -4.64 30.74 6.20
C LEU A 62 -5.67 31.86 6.45
N SER A 63 -5.21 33.07 6.78
CA SER A 63 -6.07 34.25 6.93
C SER A 63 -6.75 34.64 5.61
N ALA A 64 -6.05 34.52 4.48
CA ALA A 64 -6.64 34.74 3.15
C ALA A 64 -7.74 33.72 2.80
N LEU A 65 -7.65 32.51 3.37
CA LEU A 65 -8.64 31.43 3.25
C LEU A 65 -9.79 31.52 4.28
N GLY A 66 -9.83 32.60 5.07
CA GLY A 66 -10.87 32.83 6.07
C GLY A 66 -10.57 32.23 7.46
N CYS A 67 -9.43 31.56 7.64
CA CYS A 67 -9.01 30.96 8.91
C CYS A 67 -8.30 31.99 9.81
N SER A 68 -8.98 33.09 10.18
CA SER A 68 -8.42 34.15 11.02
C SER A 68 -8.42 33.83 12.52
N GLU A 69 -9.33 32.96 12.95
CA GLU A 69 -9.46 32.57 14.35
C GLU A 69 -8.61 31.34 14.63
N SER A 70 -7.45 31.55 15.26
CA SER A 70 -6.55 30.47 15.68
C SER A 70 -5.95 30.71 17.06
N LEU A 71 -5.48 29.63 17.69
CA LEU A 71 -4.56 29.64 18.83
C LEU A 71 -3.25 29.00 18.42
N ARG A 72 -2.12 29.55 18.88
CA ARG A 72 -0.78 29.03 18.60
C ARG A 72 -0.28 28.15 19.73
N GLN A 73 0.51 27.12 19.41
CA GLN A 73 1.27 26.31 20.37
C GLN A 73 0.43 25.84 21.57
N GLN A 74 -0.61 25.04 21.31
CA GLN A 74 -1.44 24.45 22.37
C GLN A 74 -0.91 23.07 22.75
N ASN A 75 -0.89 22.75 24.04
CA ASN A 75 -0.36 21.49 24.54
C ASN A 75 -1.43 20.39 24.56
N LEU A 76 -1.11 19.21 24.01
CA LEU A 76 -1.95 18.01 24.06
C LEU A 76 -1.78 17.22 25.36
N THR A 77 -0.71 17.44 26.12
CA THR A 77 -0.43 16.73 27.38
C THR A 77 -0.93 17.46 28.63
N VAL A 78 -1.25 16.68 29.68
CA VAL A 78 -1.63 17.21 31.00
C VAL A 78 -0.39 17.71 31.78
N THR A 79 0.78 17.10 31.57
CA THR A 79 2.06 17.43 32.23
C THR A 79 3.20 17.34 31.23
N GLY A 80 4.15 18.29 31.28
CA GLY A 80 5.26 18.37 30.31
C GLY A 80 4.95 19.36 29.18
N ARG A 81 5.92 19.64 28.30
CA ARG A 81 5.73 20.43 27.07
C ARG A 81 5.99 19.54 25.87
N ASP A 82 5.28 18.42 25.85
CA ASP A 82 5.34 17.43 24.79
C ASP A 82 4.06 17.54 23.97
N ASP A 83 4.18 17.43 22.65
CA ASP A 83 3.06 17.40 21.71
C ASP A 83 2.30 18.71 21.62
N VAL A 84 3.01 19.70 21.09
CA VAL A 84 2.50 21.06 20.91
C VAL A 84 2.44 21.36 19.41
N PRO A 85 1.31 21.11 18.74
CA PRO A 85 1.10 21.57 17.38
C PRO A 85 1.20 23.09 17.26
N ASP A 86 1.68 23.55 16.10
CA ASP A 86 1.93 24.99 15.87
C ASP A 86 0.65 25.84 15.93
N GLY A 87 -0.51 25.27 15.58
CA GLY A 87 -1.77 25.92 15.90
C GLY A 87 -3.03 25.08 15.79
N LEU A 88 -4.12 25.71 16.23
CA LEU A 88 -5.47 25.17 16.27
C LEU A 88 -6.42 26.19 15.65
N LEU A 89 -7.14 25.81 14.60
CA LEU A 89 -8.11 26.65 13.90
C LEU A 89 -9.50 26.55 14.53
N PHE A 90 -10.25 27.64 14.51
CA PHE A 90 -11.62 27.72 15.06
C PHE A 90 -12.63 28.18 14.01
N ALA A 91 -13.88 27.77 14.21
CA ALA A 91 -15.00 28.18 13.37
C ALA A 91 -15.23 29.69 13.42
N ASP A 92 -15.20 30.27 14.61
CA ASP A 92 -15.44 31.68 14.83
C ASP A 92 -14.83 32.15 16.17
N ALA A 93 -14.97 33.45 16.44
CA ALA A 93 -14.48 34.06 17.67
C ALA A 93 -15.18 33.51 18.93
N ALA A 94 -16.43 33.01 18.81
CA ALA A 94 -17.16 32.45 19.94
C ALA A 94 -16.59 31.07 20.33
N ALA A 95 -16.33 30.20 19.36
CA ALA A 95 -15.66 28.91 19.57
C ALA A 95 -14.27 29.09 20.19
N LYS A 96 -13.48 30.05 19.69
CA LYS A 96 -12.18 30.41 20.27
C LYS A 96 -12.30 30.93 21.71
N THR A 97 -13.35 31.70 22.00
CA THR A 97 -13.61 32.19 23.37
C THR A 97 -13.97 31.04 24.31
N GLN A 98 -14.77 30.08 23.86
CA GLN A 98 -15.09 28.86 24.63
C GLN A 98 -13.83 28.03 24.89
N ALA A 99 -12.97 27.85 23.89
CA ALA A 99 -11.68 27.18 24.07
C ALA A 99 -10.81 27.91 25.11
N ASN A 100 -10.69 29.23 25.03
CA ASN A 100 -9.91 30.01 26.01
C ASN A 100 -10.46 29.94 27.44
N ALA A 101 -11.75 29.62 27.62
CA ALA A 101 -12.34 29.41 28.94
C ALA A 101 -11.91 28.08 29.59
N GLN A 102 -11.33 27.15 28.82
CA GLN A 102 -10.77 25.90 29.34
C GLN A 102 -9.43 26.16 30.03
N GLY A 103 -9.33 25.74 31.29
CA GLY A 103 -8.10 25.83 32.09
C GLY A 103 -7.00 24.92 31.56
N ASP A 104 -7.36 23.70 31.14
CA ASP A 104 -6.43 22.75 30.54
C ASP A 104 -6.36 22.97 29.02
N GLN A 105 -5.15 23.05 28.47
CA GLN A 105 -4.95 23.34 27.04
C GLN A 105 -5.47 22.22 26.13
N TRP A 106 -5.33 20.95 26.52
CA TRP A 106 -5.78 19.81 25.72
C TRP A 106 -7.32 19.79 25.50
N ARG A 107 -8.10 20.39 26.41
CA ARG A 107 -9.57 20.50 26.24
C ARG A 107 -9.98 21.50 25.17
N ARG A 108 -9.08 22.39 24.75
CA ARG A 108 -9.34 23.40 23.74
C ARG A 108 -9.59 22.79 22.36
N TYR A 109 -9.02 21.61 22.12
CA TYR A 109 -9.16 20.85 20.88
C TYR A 109 -10.60 20.38 20.62
N GLU A 110 -11.43 20.22 21.66
CA GLU A 110 -12.85 19.87 21.51
C GLU A 110 -13.66 20.93 20.74
N HIS A 111 -13.15 22.17 20.68
CA HIS A 111 -13.77 23.31 20.02
C HIS A 111 -13.10 23.68 18.68
N GLY A 112 -12.04 22.96 18.28
CA GLY A 112 -11.27 23.24 17.07
C GLY A 112 -11.89 22.67 15.81
N LEU A 113 -11.46 23.19 14.65
CA LEU A 113 -11.81 22.69 13.32
C LEU A 113 -10.71 21.82 12.71
N ALA A 114 -9.47 22.28 12.82
CA ALA A 114 -8.30 21.58 12.31
C ALA A 114 -7.06 21.97 13.13
N VAL A 115 -6.15 21.02 13.30
CA VAL A 115 -4.81 21.28 13.82
C VAL A 115 -3.88 21.69 12.68
N VAL A 116 -2.92 22.57 12.93
CA VAL A 116 -1.93 23.02 11.93
C VAL A 116 -0.55 22.71 12.48
N GLU A 117 0.26 22.04 11.67
CA GLU A 117 1.69 21.90 11.86
C GLU A 117 2.41 22.53 10.67
N SER A 118 3.40 23.33 10.98
CA SER A 118 4.21 24.07 10.03
C SER A 118 5.66 23.62 10.09
N LYS A 119 6.36 23.84 8.98
CA LYS A 119 7.79 23.58 8.85
C LYS A 119 8.44 24.72 8.10
N ARG A 120 9.77 24.86 8.27
CA ARG A 120 10.59 25.80 7.49
C ARG A 120 10.37 25.63 5.99
N TRP A 121 10.53 26.73 5.25
CA TRP A 121 10.30 26.81 3.80
C TRP A 121 10.95 25.65 3.03
N ALA A 122 10.15 24.95 2.23
CA ALA A 122 10.58 23.84 1.36
C ALA A 122 11.27 22.65 2.06
N ARG A 123 11.08 22.48 3.39
CA ARG A 123 11.51 21.26 4.11
C ARG A 123 10.74 20.04 3.60
N PRO A 124 11.41 18.91 3.28
CA PRO A 124 10.73 17.66 2.96
C PRO A 124 9.79 17.23 4.09
N LEU A 125 8.55 16.85 3.74
CA LEU A 125 7.53 16.49 4.72
C LEU A 125 7.57 15.00 5.13
N ASP A 126 8.09 14.11 4.27
CA ASP A 126 8.11 12.66 4.51
C ASP A 126 9.46 12.08 4.93
N ARG A 127 10.39 12.95 5.32
CA ARG A 127 11.74 12.54 5.70
C ARG A 127 12.26 13.38 6.85
N ALA A 128 13.04 12.75 7.72
CA ALA A 128 13.86 13.45 8.70
C ALA A 128 14.90 14.36 8.00
N SER A 129 15.22 15.52 8.57
CA SER A 129 16.14 16.48 7.95
C SER A 129 17.20 17.02 8.92
N GLY A 130 18.39 16.42 8.93
CA GLY A 130 19.53 16.90 9.73
C GLY A 130 19.81 16.03 10.96
N ARG A 131 20.83 16.41 11.75
CA ARG A 131 21.32 15.60 12.89
C ARG A 131 20.46 15.66 14.14
N ASP A 132 19.69 16.73 14.33
CA ASP A 132 18.91 16.97 15.55
C ASP A 132 17.41 16.64 15.37
N GLU A 133 17.00 16.19 14.18
CA GLU A 133 15.60 15.89 13.84
C GLU A 133 15.45 14.40 13.53
N THR A 134 14.81 13.66 14.45
CA THR A 134 14.82 12.20 14.46
C THR A 134 13.67 11.56 13.67
N THR A 135 12.61 12.31 13.35
CA THR A 135 11.42 11.81 12.63
C THR A 135 10.94 12.76 11.53
N ALA A 136 10.24 12.21 10.53
CA ALA A 136 9.60 12.98 9.48
C ALA A 136 8.44 13.86 10.01
N PRO A 137 8.22 15.08 9.46
CA PRO A 137 7.05 15.91 9.79
C PRO A 137 5.70 15.21 9.59
N SER A 138 5.56 14.36 8.57
CA SER A 138 4.34 13.58 8.36
C SER A 138 4.09 12.60 9.50
N THR A 139 5.12 11.91 10.00
CA THR A 139 5.02 11.03 11.18
C THR A 139 4.59 11.80 12.44
N GLN A 140 5.07 13.02 12.62
CA GLN A 140 4.65 13.89 13.73
C GLN A 140 3.14 14.21 13.65
N MET A 141 2.63 14.49 12.45
CA MET A 141 1.20 14.76 12.23
C MET A 141 0.32 13.55 12.53
N LEU A 142 0.73 12.33 12.14
CA LEU A 142 0.00 11.09 12.46
C LEU A 142 -0.26 10.96 13.97
N ARG A 143 0.82 11.15 14.74
CA ARG A 143 0.79 11.06 16.19
C ARG A 143 -0.11 12.12 16.83
N TYR A 144 -0.08 13.35 16.31
CA TYR A 144 -1.00 14.41 16.77
C TYR A 144 -2.45 14.05 16.50
N LEU A 145 -2.77 13.59 15.30
CA LEU A 145 -4.14 13.26 14.91
C LEU A 145 -4.71 12.11 15.73
N ARG A 146 -3.94 11.04 15.95
CA ARG A 146 -4.36 9.92 16.81
C ARG A 146 -4.68 10.41 18.23
N ARG A 147 -3.76 11.17 18.84
CA ARG A 147 -3.94 11.71 20.19
C ARG A 147 -5.13 12.66 20.28
N ILE A 148 -5.33 13.51 19.26
CA ILE A 148 -6.46 14.43 19.21
C ILE A 148 -7.78 13.69 19.05
N ASP A 149 -7.85 12.66 18.20
CA ASP A 149 -9.06 11.85 18.01
C ASP A 149 -9.46 11.17 19.33
N ASP A 150 -8.49 10.60 20.05
CA ASP A 150 -8.68 9.98 21.37
C ASP A 150 -9.17 10.99 22.42
N LEU A 151 -8.49 12.14 22.53
CA LEU A 151 -8.82 13.17 23.53
C LEU A 151 -10.19 13.79 23.28
N THR A 152 -10.53 14.03 22.02
CA THR A 152 -11.76 14.74 21.62
C THR A 152 -12.92 13.79 21.33
N ARG A 153 -12.70 12.48 21.40
CA ARG A 153 -13.67 11.42 21.05
C ARG A 153 -14.23 11.64 19.63
N GLY A 154 -13.35 12.03 18.72
CA GLY A 154 -13.67 12.27 17.31
C GLY A 154 -14.43 13.54 16.97
N SER A 155 -14.51 14.52 17.87
CA SER A 155 -15.04 15.84 17.48
C SER A 155 -14.07 16.61 16.58
N LEU A 156 -12.76 16.43 16.75
CA LEU A 156 -11.71 16.98 15.89
C LEU A 156 -10.90 15.88 15.22
N ARG A 157 -10.91 15.86 13.87
CA ARG A 157 -10.25 14.82 13.05
C ARG A 157 -9.38 15.33 11.92
N TRP A 158 -9.25 16.65 11.77
CA TRP A 158 -8.57 17.26 10.62
C TRP A 158 -7.24 17.86 11.02
N GLY A 159 -6.22 17.63 10.17
CA GLY A 159 -4.87 18.17 10.35
C GLY A 159 -4.33 18.75 9.06
N ILE A 160 -3.64 19.89 9.16
CA ILE A 160 -2.95 20.56 8.06
C ILE A 160 -1.45 20.50 8.35
N LEU A 161 -0.67 19.93 7.42
CA LEU A 161 0.79 19.95 7.46
C LEU A 161 1.32 20.76 6.26
N THR A 162 2.18 21.74 6.49
CA THR A 162 2.73 22.55 5.40
C THR A 162 4.16 23.01 5.64
N ASN A 163 4.93 23.10 4.54
CA ASN A 163 6.24 23.75 4.49
C ASN A 163 6.20 25.09 3.72
N GLY A 164 5.01 25.67 3.56
CA GLY A 164 4.73 26.84 2.72
C GLY A 164 4.44 26.47 1.26
N THR A 165 5.29 25.67 0.63
CA THR A 165 5.13 25.28 -0.79
C THR A 165 4.13 24.14 -1.00
N ARG A 166 4.13 23.14 -0.12
CA ARG A 166 3.24 21.97 -0.16
C ARG A 166 2.30 22.02 1.03
N TRP A 167 1.02 21.80 0.77
CA TRP A 167 -0.02 21.83 1.78
C TRP A 167 -0.73 20.49 1.80
N ARG A 168 -0.72 19.83 2.95
CA ARG A 168 -1.37 18.54 3.15
C ARG A 168 -2.55 18.64 4.08
N LEU A 169 -3.63 18.00 3.70
CA LEU A 169 -4.81 17.79 4.52
C LEU A 169 -4.90 16.32 4.89
N TYR A 170 -4.88 16.05 6.20
CA TYR A 170 -4.99 14.73 6.79
C TYR A 170 -6.32 14.57 7.54
N TRP A 171 -6.82 13.33 7.58
CA TRP A 171 -8.03 12.97 8.29
C TRP A 171 -7.78 11.77 9.19
N ALA A 172 -8.01 11.92 10.51
CA ALA A 172 -7.75 10.88 11.51
C ALA A 172 -8.62 9.62 11.32
N GLY A 173 -9.79 9.75 10.68
CA GLY A 173 -10.65 8.59 10.40
C GLY A 173 -10.26 7.79 9.16
N ALA A 174 -9.17 8.16 8.48
CA ALA A 174 -8.72 7.47 7.28
C ALA A 174 -8.23 6.06 7.61
N ARG A 175 -8.30 5.13 6.63
CA ARG A 175 -7.84 3.74 6.83
C ARG A 175 -6.34 3.66 7.02
N SER A 176 -5.62 4.43 6.21
CA SER A 176 -4.20 4.69 6.37
C SER A 176 -4.01 6.19 6.34
N ILE A 177 -3.82 6.81 7.50
CA ILE A 177 -3.67 8.26 7.60
C ILE A 177 -2.39 8.69 6.87
N SER A 178 -1.38 7.82 6.84
CA SER A 178 -0.14 8.10 6.13
C SER A 178 -0.32 8.15 4.60
N GLU A 179 -1.32 7.50 3.99
CA GLU A 179 -1.60 7.53 2.54
C GLU A 179 -2.78 8.39 2.11
N GLU A 180 -3.88 8.31 2.86
CA GLU A 180 -5.11 9.02 2.57
C GLU A 180 -4.99 10.46 3.08
N PHE A 181 -4.07 11.22 2.48
CA PHE A 181 -4.02 12.68 2.59
C PHE A 181 -4.29 13.34 1.22
N LEU A 182 -4.53 14.65 1.24
CA LEU A 182 -4.54 15.49 0.04
C LEU A 182 -3.37 16.45 0.11
N GLU A 183 -2.40 16.34 -0.79
CA GLU A 183 -1.35 17.34 -0.99
C GLU A 183 -1.69 18.24 -2.18
N ILE A 184 -1.50 19.55 -2.03
CA ILE A 184 -1.47 20.51 -3.14
C ILE A 184 -0.13 21.25 -3.11
N ASP A 185 0.58 21.24 -4.24
CA ASP A 185 1.80 22.03 -4.44
C ASP A 185 1.42 23.48 -4.80
N LEU A 186 1.21 24.29 -3.78
CA LEU A 186 0.89 25.72 -3.91
C LEU A 186 2.02 26.48 -4.61
N GLY A 187 3.27 26.02 -4.47
CA GLY A 187 4.43 26.56 -5.19
C GLY A 187 4.25 26.48 -6.71
N ARG A 188 3.82 25.31 -7.21
CA ARG A 188 3.45 25.12 -8.62
C ARG A 188 2.21 25.94 -9.01
N VAL A 189 1.17 25.95 -8.18
CA VAL A 189 -0.10 26.68 -8.46
C VAL A 189 0.14 28.18 -8.66
N LEU A 190 1.00 28.78 -7.84
CA LEU A 190 1.35 30.20 -7.89
C LEU A 190 2.56 30.50 -8.78
N ALA A 191 3.21 29.49 -9.35
CA ALA A 191 4.44 29.61 -10.13
C ALA A 191 5.56 30.36 -9.38
N LEU A 192 5.80 29.99 -8.12
CA LEU A 192 6.88 30.54 -7.28
C LEU A 192 8.26 30.10 -7.78
N GLU A 193 9.34 30.81 -7.39
CA GLU A 193 10.71 30.51 -7.84
C GLU A 193 11.10 29.06 -7.46
N GLY A 194 11.51 28.26 -8.45
CA GLY A 194 11.86 26.85 -8.28
C GLY A 194 10.70 25.84 -8.44
N GLY A 195 9.46 26.31 -8.57
CA GLY A 195 8.25 25.47 -8.74
C GLY A 195 7.56 25.58 -10.10
N GLY A 196 8.16 26.23 -11.09
CA GLY A 196 7.53 26.42 -12.40
C GLY A 196 7.45 25.12 -13.20
N ASP A 197 6.26 24.53 -13.29
CA ASP A 197 5.94 23.65 -14.41
C ASP A 197 5.77 24.54 -15.65
N LEU A 198 6.81 24.60 -16.49
CA LEU A 198 6.87 25.44 -17.71
C LEU A 198 5.71 25.14 -18.70
N PHE A 199 4.97 24.06 -18.48
CA PHE A 199 3.95 23.54 -19.39
C PHE A 199 2.50 23.70 -18.89
N ALA A 200 2.27 24.10 -17.64
CA ALA A 200 0.91 24.26 -17.11
C ALA A 200 0.28 25.60 -17.53
N ASP A 201 -0.87 25.55 -18.22
CA ASP A 201 -1.60 26.74 -18.64
C ASP A 201 -2.24 27.51 -17.46
N ALA A 202 -2.73 28.73 -17.74
CA ALA A 202 -3.33 29.59 -16.72
C ALA A 202 -4.64 29.00 -16.16
N ALA A 203 -5.45 28.34 -17.00
CA ALA A 203 -6.72 27.76 -16.60
C ALA A 203 -6.53 26.61 -15.59
N THR A 204 -5.51 25.78 -15.79
CA THR A 204 -5.11 24.71 -14.88
C THR A 204 -4.68 25.28 -13.54
N ARG A 205 -3.88 26.35 -13.54
CA ARG A 205 -3.48 27.05 -12.31
C ARG A 205 -4.65 27.72 -11.60
N ASP A 206 -5.62 28.28 -12.33
CA ASP A 206 -6.85 28.83 -11.75
C ASP A 206 -7.69 27.73 -11.10
N HIS A 207 -7.84 26.59 -11.77
CA HIS A 207 -8.54 25.44 -11.24
C HIS A 207 -7.95 24.97 -9.91
N TRP A 208 -6.64 24.69 -9.87
CA TRP A 208 -6.00 24.22 -8.64
C TRP A 208 -5.98 25.27 -7.53
N LEU A 209 -5.98 26.56 -7.87
CA LEU A 209 -6.12 27.63 -6.89
C LEU A 209 -7.52 27.64 -6.26
N ARG A 210 -8.57 27.37 -7.04
CA ARG A 210 -9.94 27.19 -6.52
C ARG A 210 -10.03 25.94 -5.65
N VAL A 211 -9.46 24.82 -6.08
CA VAL A 211 -9.42 23.57 -5.29
C VAL A 211 -8.72 23.82 -3.95
N PHE A 212 -7.57 24.49 -3.96
CA PHE A 212 -6.85 24.88 -2.74
C PHE A 212 -7.74 25.72 -1.80
N ALA A 213 -8.44 26.73 -2.33
CA ALA A 213 -9.31 27.56 -1.53
C ALA A 213 -10.48 26.80 -0.90
N VAL A 214 -11.08 25.88 -1.67
CA VAL A 214 -12.21 25.07 -1.21
C VAL A 214 -11.79 24.02 -0.21
N MET A 215 -10.60 23.44 -0.34
CA MET A 215 -10.14 22.35 0.52
C MET A 215 -9.44 22.82 1.79
N PHE A 216 -8.78 23.97 1.79
CA PHE A 216 -8.08 24.51 2.96
C PHE A 216 -8.81 25.70 3.60
N GLY A 217 -9.93 26.14 3.01
CA GLY A 217 -10.74 27.23 3.49
C GLY A 217 -11.56 26.90 4.74
N ARG A 218 -11.84 27.92 5.56
CA ARG A 218 -12.62 27.77 6.81
C ARG A 218 -13.95 27.04 6.59
N GLU A 219 -14.67 27.42 5.52
CA GLU A 219 -15.99 26.85 5.18
C GLU A 219 -15.93 25.34 4.95
N ALA A 220 -14.77 24.79 4.55
CA ALA A 220 -14.62 23.39 4.23
C ALA A 220 -14.81 22.48 5.47
N PHE A 221 -14.41 23.00 6.64
CA PHE A 221 -14.42 22.31 7.92
C PHE A 221 -15.72 22.52 8.71
N LEU A 222 -16.54 23.49 8.34
CA LEU A 222 -17.79 23.78 9.05
C LEU A 222 -18.80 22.66 8.79
N ARG A 223 -19.40 22.16 9.86
CA ARG A 223 -20.55 21.26 9.79
C ARG A 223 -21.81 22.11 9.69
N ASP A 224 -22.43 22.14 8.52
CA ASP A 224 -23.61 22.95 8.23
C ASP A 224 -24.79 22.11 7.73
N GLY A 225 -25.97 22.74 7.65
CA GLY A 225 -27.18 22.11 7.12
C GLY A 225 -27.86 21.09 8.05
N ALA A 226 -28.90 20.44 7.53
CA ALA A 226 -29.69 19.46 8.29
C ALA A 226 -28.95 18.15 8.52
N ASP A 227 -27.95 17.83 7.69
CA ASP A 227 -27.16 16.60 7.78
C ASP A 227 -25.89 16.74 8.64
N GLN A 228 -25.55 17.97 9.09
CA GLN A 228 -24.40 18.26 9.96
C GLN A 228 -23.06 17.70 9.42
N ARG A 229 -22.95 17.64 8.08
CA ARG A 229 -21.75 17.20 7.37
C ARG A 229 -20.95 18.40 6.89
N SER A 230 -19.63 18.27 6.96
CA SER A 230 -18.71 19.25 6.37
C SER A 230 -18.63 19.11 4.85
N PHE A 231 -18.00 20.08 4.17
CA PHE A 231 -17.71 19.95 2.75
C PHE A 231 -16.86 18.69 2.48
N HIS A 232 -15.85 18.44 3.31
CA HIS A 232 -14.99 17.27 3.19
C HIS A 232 -15.74 15.95 3.34
N ASP A 233 -16.71 15.85 4.25
CA ASP A 233 -17.54 14.65 4.42
C ASP A 233 -18.35 14.36 3.14
N ARG A 234 -18.92 15.41 2.53
CA ARG A 234 -19.69 15.29 1.27
C ARG A 234 -18.77 14.93 0.10
N ALA A 235 -17.61 15.58 0.01
CA ALA A 235 -16.60 15.32 -1.02
C ALA A 235 -16.05 13.88 -0.95
N ARG A 236 -15.71 13.39 0.24
CA ARG A 236 -15.27 12.00 0.45
C ARG A 236 -16.35 10.99 0.05
N ALA A 237 -17.60 11.23 0.46
CA ALA A 237 -18.72 10.35 0.10
C ALA A 237 -18.97 10.29 -1.42
N GLU A 238 -18.86 11.43 -2.11
CA GLU A 238 -19.00 11.50 -3.57
C GLU A 238 -17.83 10.80 -4.28
N ALA A 239 -16.60 11.00 -3.82
CA ALA A 239 -15.41 10.33 -4.35
C ALA A 239 -15.49 8.81 -4.19
N ALA A 240 -15.89 8.31 -3.01
CA ALA A 240 -16.06 6.88 -2.75
C ALA A 240 -17.16 6.26 -3.63
N PHE A 241 -18.29 6.94 -3.80
CA PHE A 241 -19.37 6.48 -4.69
C PHE A 241 -18.91 6.37 -6.15
N TYR A 242 -18.08 7.31 -6.60
CA TYR A 242 -17.50 7.26 -7.94
C TYR A 242 -16.52 6.08 -8.10
N GLU A 243 -15.60 5.90 -7.14
CA GLU A 243 -14.65 4.78 -7.13
C GLU A 243 -15.40 3.43 -7.23
N GLU A 244 -16.41 3.21 -6.38
CA GLU A 244 -17.22 1.99 -6.39
C GLU A 244 -17.92 1.77 -7.74
N ARG A 245 -18.45 2.84 -8.35
CA ARG A 245 -19.12 2.74 -9.65
C ARG A 245 -18.14 2.37 -10.76
N VAL A 246 -16.97 2.99 -10.82
CA VAL A 246 -15.94 2.69 -11.81
C VAL A 246 -15.44 1.26 -11.62
N ALA A 247 -15.18 0.84 -10.37
CA ALA A 247 -14.80 -0.54 -10.06
C ALA A 247 -15.86 -1.54 -10.52
N ALA A 248 -17.14 -1.29 -10.24
CA ALA A 248 -18.25 -2.16 -10.67
C ALA A 248 -18.40 -2.23 -12.21
N SER A 249 -18.23 -1.10 -12.89
CA SER A 249 -18.28 -1.03 -14.36
C SER A 249 -17.09 -1.75 -15.00
N LEU A 250 -15.87 -1.47 -14.53
CA LEU A 250 -14.65 -2.14 -14.98
C LEU A 250 -14.75 -3.64 -14.75
N SER A 251 -15.19 -4.06 -13.57
CA SER A 251 -15.48 -5.44 -13.22
C SER A 251 -16.36 -6.08 -14.30
N LYS A 252 -17.53 -5.50 -14.58
CA LYS A 252 -18.44 -6.01 -15.62
C LYS A 252 -17.81 -6.10 -17.00
N LEU A 253 -17.07 -5.08 -17.44
CA LEU A 253 -16.38 -5.08 -18.74
C LEU A 253 -15.33 -6.20 -18.82
N VAL A 254 -14.58 -6.39 -17.74
CA VAL A 254 -13.59 -7.46 -17.64
C VAL A 254 -14.26 -8.82 -17.79
N PHE A 255 -15.38 -9.04 -17.11
CA PHE A 255 -16.13 -10.30 -17.16
C PHE A 255 -16.81 -10.57 -18.48
N ASP A 256 -17.56 -9.59 -18.99
CA ASP A 256 -18.46 -9.81 -20.12
C ASP A 256 -17.71 -9.76 -21.46
N ILE A 257 -16.57 -9.07 -21.51
CA ILE A 257 -15.89 -8.74 -22.76
C ILE A 257 -14.41 -9.16 -22.74
N VAL A 258 -13.61 -8.62 -21.82
CA VAL A 258 -12.15 -8.72 -21.90
C VAL A 258 -11.69 -10.16 -21.69
N PHE A 259 -12.04 -10.77 -20.55
CA PHE A 259 -11.59 -12.11 -20.20
C PHE A 259 -12.04 -13.18 -21.21
N PRO A 260 -13.33 -13.26 -21.62
CA PRO A 260 -13.77 -14.20 -22.66
C PRO A 260 -13.02 -14.03 -23.99
N SER A 261 -12.76 -12.79 -24.40
CA SER A 261 -12.08 -12.49 -25.66
C SER A 261 -10.61 -12.93 -25.63
N LEU A 262 -9.92 -12.65 -24.53
CA LEU A 262 -8.52 -13.08 -24.34
C LEU A 262 -8.42 -14.61 -24.27
N ALA A 263 -9.27 -15.26 -23.46
CA ALA A 263 -9.29 -16.72 -23.34
C ALA A 263 -9.56 -17.41 -24.69
N THR A 264 -10.51 -16.89 -25.47
CA THR A 264 -10.81 -17.41 -26.81
C THR A 264 -9.63 -17.27 -27.76
N ALA A 265 -8.98 -16.10 -27.79
CA ALA A 265 -7.83 -15.88 -28.65
C ALA A 265 -6.64 -16.76 -28.27
N ILE A 266 -6.41 -16.96 -26.96
CA ILE A 266 -5.38 -17.86 -26.46
C ILE A 266 -5.70 -19.31 -26.83
N ALA A 267 -6.93 -19.78 -26.62
CA ALA A 267 -7.38 -21.11 -27.03
C ALA A 267 -7.21 -21.37 -28.53
N ASN A 268 -7.45 -20.36 -29.37
CA ASN A 268 -7.26 -20.46 -30.81
C ASN A 268 -5.77 -20.52 -31.21
N SER A 269 -4.90 -19.85 -30.44
CA SER A 269 -3.45 -19.89 -30.66
C SER A 269 -2.80 -21.19 -30.17
N ALA A 270 -3.42 -21.88 -29.21
CA ALA A 270 -2.98 -23.16 -28.66
C ALA A 270 -4.16 -24.15 -28.56
N PRO A 271 -4.65 -24.71 -29.69
CA PRO A 271 -5.88 -25.53 -29.72
C PRO A 271 -5.82 -26.80 -28.87
N ASP A 272 -4.62 -27.37 -28.73
CA ASP A 272 -4.37 -28.63 -28.02
C ASP A 272 -4.14 -28.44 -26.51
N ALA A 273 -4.10 -27.20 -26.03
CA ALA A 273 -3.87 -26.91 -24.62
C ALA A 273 -5.10 -27.25 -23.76
N PRO A 274 -4.91 -27.77 -22.54
CA PRO A 274 -5.99 -27.94 -21.57
C PRO A 274 -6.71 -26.61 -21.31
N LEU A 275 -8.05 -26.65 -21.19
CA LEU A 275 -8.83 -25.44 -20.93
C LEU A 275 -8.49 -24.78 -19.58
N GLY A 276 -8.01 -25.56 -18.61
CA GLY A 276 -7.46 -25.04 -17.35
C GLY A 276 -6.26 -24.12 -17.59
N ASP A 277 -5.26 -24.62 -18.33
CA ASP A 277 -4.05 -23.86 -18.67
C ASP A 277 -4.38 -22.60 -19.51
N VAL A 278 -5.35 -22.70 -20.42
CA VAL A 278 -5.84 -21.54 -21.19
C VAL A 278 -6.48 -20.50 -20.27
N ARG A 279 -7.31 -20.95 -19.31
CA ARG A 279 -7.94 -20.07 -18.32
C ARG A 279 -6.88 -19.35 -17.49
N ASP A 280 -5.92 -20.10 -16.97
CA ASP A 280 -4.88 -19.57 -16.09
C ASP A 280 -3.95 -18.61 -16.86
N ALA A 281 -3.61 -18.92 -18.11
CA ALA A 281 -2.88 -18.00 -18.99
C ALA A 281 -3.68 -16.70 -19.28
N ALA A 282 -4.98 -16.81 -19.54
CA ALA A 282 -5.84 -15.64 -19.76
C ALA A 282 -5.96 -14.76 -18.50
N LEU A 283 -6.04 -15.37 -17.31
CA LEU A 283 -6.02 -14.67 -16.04
C LEU A 283 -4.69 -13.93 -15.85
N VAL A 284 -3.55 -14.62 -16.02
CA VAL A 284 -2.23 -13.99 -15.87
C VAL A 284 -2.03 -12.84 -16.85
N LEU A 285 -2.46 -12.99 -18.11
CA LEU A 285 -2.39 -11.89 -19.08
C LEU A 285 -3.22 -10.68 -18.64
N LEU A 286 -4.45 -10.91 -18.19
CA LEU A 286 -5.31 -9.85 -17.67
C LEU A 286 -4.69 -9.16 -16.44
N TYR A 287 -4.05 -9.94 -15.56
CA TYR A 287 -3.41 -9.44 -14.35
C TYR A 287 -2.20 -8.58 -14.70
N ARG A 288 -1.39 -8.99 -15.69
CA ARG A 288 -0.30 -8.18 -16.24
C ARG A 288 -0.82 -6.86 -16.81
N LEU A 289 -1.90 -6.88 -17.60
CA LEU A 289 -2.49 -5.66 -18.16
C LEU A 289 -2.95 -4.70 -17.06
N LEU A 290 -3.71 -5.19 -16.08
CA LEU A 290 -4.20 -4.38 -14.97
C LEU A 290 -3.06 -3.87 -14.09
N PHE A 291 -2.04 -4.69 -13.81
CA PHE A 291 -0.83 -4.27 -13.11
C PHE A 291 -0.13 -3.13 -13.84
N LEU A 292 0.10 -3.27 -15.15
CA LEU A 292 0.74 -2.23 -15.96
C LEU A 292 -0.06 -0.92 -15.95
N LEU A 293 -1.38 -1.00 -16.12
CA LEU A 293 -2.25 0.17 -16.10
C LEU A 293 -2.17 0.90 -14.75
N TYR A 294 -2.21 0.12 -13.66
CA TYR A 294 -2.15 0.60 -12.29
C TYR A 294 -0.78 1.19 -11.94
N ALA A 295 0.30 0.50 -12.28
CA ALA A 295 1.66 0.90 -11.96
C ALA A 295 2.06 2.18 -12.72
N GLU A 296 1.63 2.35 -13.98
CA GLU A 296 1.86 3.59 -14.72
C GLU A 296 1.03 4.76 -14.18
N ASP A 297 -0.25 4.56 -13.84
CA ASP A 297 -1.09 5.66 -13.35
C ASP A 297 -0.69 6.13 -11.94
N ARG A 298 -0.05 5.26 -11.15
CA ARG A 298 0.57 5.59 -9.85
C ARG A 298 2.03 6.06 -9.92
N ASP A 299 2.58 6.22 -11.12
CA ASP A 299 3.99 6.59 -11.35
C ASP A 299 4.98 5.60 -10.66
N LEU A 300 4.60 4.33 -10.53
CA LEU A 300 5.46 3.25 -10.00
C LEU A 300 6.45 2.76 -11.07
N LEU A 301 6.09 2.94 -12.35
CA LEU A 301 6.97 2.77 -13.50
C LEU A 301 7.54 4.14 -13.92
N PRO A 302 8.66 4.19 -14.67
CA PRO A 302 9.37 5.44 -14.96
C PRO A 302 8.69 6.27 -16.06
N VAL A 303 7.41 6.59 -15.88
CA VAL A 303 6.56 7.33 -16.82
C VAL A 303 6.98 8.79 -17.05
N ASN A 304 7.87 9.31 -16.21
CA ASN A 304 8.46 10.65 -16.35
C ASN A 304 9.86 10.61 -17.00
N ASP A 305 10.35 9.43 -17.37
CA ASP A 305 11.62 9.27 -18.07
C ASP A 305 11.37 9.02 -19.55
N THR A 306 11.90 9.91 -20.39
CA THR A 306 11.78 9.81 -21.85
C THR A 306 12.30 8.50 -22.44
N ARG A 307 13.18 7.77 -21.74
CA ARG A 307 13.67 6.45 -22.15
C ARG A 307 12.57 5.38 -22.10
N TYR A 308 11.52 5.59 -21.31
CA TYR A 308 10.41 4.65 -21.13
C TYR A 308 9.23 4.92 -22.06
N ASP A 309 9.11 6.13 -22.62
CA ASP A 309 7.94 6.58 -23.40
C ASP A 309 7.54 5.61 -24.53
N ASP A 310 8.53 5.03 -25.24
CA ASP A 310 8.30 4.09 -26.35
C ASP A 310 7.75 2.74 -25.90
N TYR A 311 7.91 2.39 -24.62
CA TYR A 311 7.48 1.12 -24.02
C TYR A 311 6.25 1.28 -23.15
N ALA A 312 5.92 2.51 -22.73
CA ALA A 312 4.79 2.79 -21.89
C ALA A 312 3.46 2.33 -22.53
N LEU A 313 2.56 1.80 -21.70
CA LEU A 313 1.21 1.42 -22.10
C LEU A 313 0.30 2.65 -22.19
N ARG A 314 0.58 3.74 -21.47
CA ARG A 314 -0.17 5.00 -21.47
C ARG A 314 -0.30 5.65 -22.86
N PRO A 315 0.76 5.86 -23.66
CA PRO A 315 0.61 6.35 -25.04
C PRO A 315 -0.19 5.38 -25.92
N LEU A 316 0.04 4.07 -25.74
CA LEU A 316 -0.64 3.04 -26.53
C LEU A 316 -2.15 2.99 -26.27
N ARG A 317 -2.60 3.12 -25.02
CA ARG A 317 -4.04 3.18 -24.71
C ARG A 317 -4.71 4.41 -25.31
N LEU A 318 -4.03 5.56 -25.33
CA LEU A 318 -4.55 6.78 -25.94
C LEU A 318 -4.66 6.64 -27.47
N ASP A 319 -3.65 6.04 -28.11
CA ASP A 319 -3.69 5.77 -29.56
C ASP A 319 -4.81 4.81 -29.93
N VAL A 320 -4.87 3.63 -29.28
CA VAL A 320 -5.95 2.66 -29.44
C VAL A 320 -7.30 3.32 -29.23
N GLY A 321 -7.40 4.15 -28.19
CA GLY A 321 -8.60 4.86 -27.85
C GLY A 321 -9.08 5.80 -28.96
N ARG A 322 -8.17 6.60 -29.55
CA ARG A 322 -8.49 7.48 -30.68
C ARG A 322 -8.96 6.69 -31.90
N ARG A 323 -8.23 5.63 -32.25
CA ARG A 323 -8.51 4.78 -33.42
C ARG A 323 -9.87 4.07 -33.32
N ILE A 324 -10.24 3.58 -32.14
CA ILE A 324 -11.58 3.01 -31.93
C ILE A 324 -12.68 4.06 -32.11
N THR A 325 -12.44 5.31 -31.69
CA THR A 325 -13.42 6.40 -31.87
C THR A 325 -13.53 6.86 -33.32
N SER A 326 -12.45 6.82 -34.10
CA SER A 326 -12.48 7.09 -35.54
C SER A 326 -13.10 5.95 -36.36
N GLY A 327 -13.39 4.80 -35.74
CA GLY A 327 -13.90 3.62 -36.44
C GLY A 327 -12.83 2.89 -37.25
N ASP A 328 -11.55 3.01 -36.88
CA ASP A 328 -10.46 2.28 -37.54
C ASP A 328 -10.62 0.77 -37.38
N ALA A 329 -10.18 0.02 -38.39
CA ALA A 329 -10.06 -1.43 -38.30
C ALA A 329 -8.72 -1.85 -37.68
N PHE A 330 -8.77 -2.91 -36.86
CA PHE A 330 -7.59 -3.58 -36.30
C PHE A 330 -7.37 -4.92 -37.02
N SER A 331 -6.11 -5.29 -37.21
CA SER A 331 -5.74 -6.50 -37.97
C SER A 331 -6.09 -7.77 -37.19
N SER A 332 -6.64 -8.77 -37.88
CA SER A 332 -6.86 -10.12 -37.34
C SER A 332 -5.63 -11.02 -37.36
N SER A 333 -4.51 -10.56 -37.95
CA SER A 333 -3.27 -11.34 -38.09
C SER A 333 -2.04 -10.64 -37.52
N ALA A 334 -2.00 -9.30 -37.51
CA ALA A 334 -0.96 -8.56 -36.79
C ALA A 334 -1.23 -8.62 -35.27
N ALA A 335 -0.14 -8.61 -34.49
CA ALA A 335 -0.18 -8.73 -33.04
C ALA A 335 0.79 -7.71 -32.42
N ARG A 336 0.70 -6.45 -32.86
CA ARG A 336 1.60 -5.38 -32.41
C ARG A 336 1.38 -5.05 -30.94
N ILE A 337 0.13 -4.92 -30.51
CA ILE A 337 -0.22 -4.59 -29.12
C ILE A 337 0.18 -5.75 -28.19
N TRP A 338 -0.05 -6.99 -28.62
CA TRP A 338 0.42 -8.18 -27.92
C TRP A 338 1.94 -8.18 -27.73
N SER A 339 2.69 -7.93 -28.81
CA SER A 339 4.16 -7.93 -28.77
C SER A 339 4.67 -6.83 -27.84
N HIS A 340 4.05 -5.65 -27.87
CA HIS A 340 4.35 -4.54 -26.96
C HIS A 340 4.19 -4.93 -25.48
N VAL A 341 3.05 -5.55 -25.13
CA VAL A 341 2.77 -6.00 -23.75
C VAL A 341 3.73 -7.12 -23.34
N ALA A 342 4.07 -8.04 -24.25
CA ALA A 342 5.00 -9.13 -23.98
C ALA A 342 6.44 -8.62 -23.76
N ASP A 343 6.90 -7.67 -24.57
CA ASP A 343 8.21 -7.03 -24.40
C ASP A 343 8.30 -6.24 -23.10
N LEU A 344 7.25 -5.45 -22.79
CA LEU A 344 7.19 -4.71 -21.53
C LEU A 344 7.16 -5.66 -20.32
N SER A 345 6.44 -6.78 -20.42
CA SER A 345 6.42 -7.82 -19.37
C SER A 345 7.83 -8.38 -19.12
N ARG A 346 8.60 -8.65 -20.17
CA ARG A 346 9.98 -9.14 -20.07
C ARG A 346 10.92 -8.09 -19.50
N ILE A 347 10.76 -6.82 -19.89
CA ILE A 347 11.52 -5.69 -19.35
C ILE A 347 11.30 -5.55 -17.83
N ILE A 348 10.06 -5.70 -17.37
CA ILE A 348 9.71 -5.64 -15.94
C ILE A 348 10.25 -6.86 -15.19
N ASP A 349 10.18 -8.05 -15.77
CA ASP A 349 10.70 -9.30 -15.17
C ASP A 349 12.22 -9.22 -14.97
N GLN A 350 12.96 -8.90 -16.03
CA GLN A 350 14.43 -8.98 -16.06
C GLN A 350 15.13 -7.68 -15.67
N GLY A 351 14.41 -6.56 -15.68
CA GLY A 351 14.98 -5.23 -15.58
C GLY A 351 15.67 -4.82 -16.87
N ASP A 352 15.73 -3.52 -17.12
CA ASP A 352 16.47 -2.96 -18.25
C ASP A 352 16.92 -1.52 -17.92
N GLY A 353 18.21 -1.36 -17.60
CA GLY A 353 18.82 -0.07 -17.30
C GLY A 353 18.89 0.89 -18.49
N SER A 354 18.70 0.41 -19.73
CA SER A 354 18.63 1.28 -20.91
C SER A 354 17.32 2.08 -20.97
N VAL A 355 16.24 1.53 -20.41
CA VAL A 355 14.92 2.18 -20.28
C VAL A 355 14.61 2.67 -18.86
N GLY A 356 15.55 2.47 -17.93
CA GLY A 356 15.45 2.94 -16.54
C GLY A 356 14.63 2.06 -15.61
N ILE A 357 14.33 0.82 -16.00
CA ILE A 357 13.50 -0.12 -15.21
C ILE A 357 14.38 -1.08 -14.40
N PRO A 358 14.20 -1.17 -13.07
CA PRO A 358 14.77 -2.28 -12.29
C PRO A 358 13.98 -3.58 -12.52
N PRO A 359 14.58 -4.75 -12.30
CA PRO A 359 13.84 -6.01 -12.31
C PRO A 359 12.90 -6.05 -11.11
N TYR A 360 11.64 -6.31 -11.40
CA TYR A 360 10.57 -6.40 -10.42
C TYR A 360 10.19 -7.86 -10.12
N ASN A 361 11.15 -8.81 -10.20
CA ASN A 361 11.01 -10.23 -9.87
C ASN A 361 9.82 -10.59 -8.96
N GLY A 362 8.79 -11.24 -9.51
CA GLY A 362 7.58 -11.52 -8.73
C GLY A 362 6.61 -12.53 -9.34
N GLY A 363 7.07 -13.60 -9.99
CA GLY A 363 6.20 -14.71 -10.45
C GLY A 363 5.20 -14.36 -11.58
N LEU A 364 4.40 -13.29 -11.44
CA LEU A 364 3.43 -12.77 -12.39
C LEU A 364 4.03 -12.51 -13.77
N PHE A 365 5.20 -11.86 -13.82
CA PHE A 365 5.92 -11.57 -15.06
C PHE A 365 6.91 -12.66 -15.46
N ALA A 366 7.13 -13.65 -14.58
CA ALA A 366 8.07 -14.72 -14.84
C ALA A 366 7.59 -15.58 -16.00
N THR A 367 8.48 -15.79 -16.97
CA THR A 367 8.19 -16.57 -18.18
C THR A 367 7.91 -18.04 -17.85
N ALA A 368 8.59 -18.59 -16.83
CA ALA A 368 8.43 -19.98 -16.40
C ALA A 368 7.04 -20.29 -15.84
N GLY A 369 6.36 -19.31 -15.23
CA GLY A 369 5.04 -19.49 -14.62
C GLY A 369 3.89 -19.60 -15.62
N THR A 370 4.09 -19.15 -16.87
CA THR A 370 3.05 -19.22 -17.93
C THR A 370 3.63 -19.53 -19.31
N PRO A 371 4.09 -20.79 -19.55
CA PRO A 371 4.67 -21.19 -20.83
C PRO A 371 3.73 -20.94 -22.03
N LEU A 372 2.43 -21.06 -21.80
CA LEU A 372 1.41 -20.87 -22.83
C LEU A 372 1.37 -19.44 -23.37
N LEU A 373 1.60 -18.41 -22.53
CA LEU A 373 1.71 -17.03 -22.98
C LEU A 373 2.99 -16.76 -23.79
N SER A 374 4.03 -17.58 -23.62
CA SER A 374 5.27 -17.45 -24.40
C SER A 374 5.11 -17.99 -25.83
N ALA A 375 4.22 -18.97 -26.01
CA ALA A 375 3.91 -19.57 -27.31
C ALA A 375 2.71 -18.91 -28.01
N ALA A 376 1.79 -18.30 -27.25
CA ALA A 376 0.59 -17.67 -27.77
C ALA A 376 0.89 -16.39 -28.56
N ARG A 377 -0.06 -16.02 -29.44
CA ARG A 377 -0.05 -14.75 -30.16
C ARG A 377 -1.46 -14.23 -30.35
N VAL A 378 -1.78 -13.13 -29.68
CA VAL A 378 -3.12 -12.54 -29.69
C VAL A 378 -3.19 -11.41 -30.73
N PRO A 379 -4.12 -11.45 -31.69
CA PRO A 379 -4.20 -10.43 -32.74
C PRO A 379 -4.68 -9.06 -32.22
N ASP A 380 -4.33 -8.00 -32.95
CA ASP A 380 -4.71 -6.62 -32.62
C ASP A 380 -6.23 -6.42 -32.62
N SER A 381 -6.97 -7.20 -33.41
CA SER A 381 -8.44 -7.22 -33.40
C SER A 381 -9.05 -7.68 -32.07
N VAL A 382 -8.25 -8.30 -31.18
CA VAL A 382 -8.64 -8.71 -29.83
C VAL A 382 -7.97 -7.83 -28.78
N MET A 383 -6.66 -7.58 -28.92
CA MET A 383 -5.91 -6.76 -27.94
C MET A 383 -6.39 -5.31 -27.90
N ALA A 384 -6.72 -4.68 -29.03
CA ALA A 384 -7.13 -3.27 -29.04
C ALA A 384 -8.47 -3.04 -28.34
N PRO A 385 -9.55 -3.81 -28.63
CA PRO A 385 -10.79 -3.69 -27.88
C PRO A 385 -10.63 -4.04 -26.39
N ALA A 386 -9.80 -5.02 -26.05
CA ALA A 386 -9.49 -5.35 -24.66
C ALA A 386 -8.82 -4.18 -23.92
N LEU A 387 -7.78 -3.59 -24.51
CA LEU A 387 -7.08 -2.44 -23.93
C LEU A 387 -8.01 -1.23 -23.80
N ASP A 388 -8.87 -0.98 -24.79
CA ASP A 388 -9.86 0.10 -24.74
C ASP A 388 -10.88 -0.08 -23.62
N ALA A 389 -11.42 -1.29 -23.46
CA ALA A 389 -12.37 -1.61 -22.40
C ALA A 389 -11.75 -1.45 -21.01
N LEU A 390 -10.44 -1.71 -20.87
CA LEU A 390 -9.69 -1.46 -19.64
C LEU A 390 -9.30 0.02 -19.45
N SER A 391 -9.33 0.84 -20.50
CA SER A 391 -8.86 2.23 -20.46
C SER A 391 -9.98 3.25 -20.35
N TYR A 392 -11.20 2.90 -20.77
CA TYR A 392 -12.31 3.84 -20.84
C TYR A 392 -13.63 3.27 -20.31
N GLU A 393 -14.25 4.00 -19.37
CA GLU A 393 -15.61 3.74 -18.91
C GLU A 393 -16.63 4.32 -19.91
N ARG A 394 -17.72 3.59 -20.16
CA ARG A 394 -18.83 4.01 -21.03
C ARG A 394 -20.21 3.94 -20.36
N SER A 395 -20.28 3.57 -19.09
CA SER A 395 -21.52 3.31 -18.34
C SER A 395 -22.40 4.57 -18.18
N SER A 396 -21.78 5.75 -18.15
CA SER A 396 -22.43 7.05 -17.98
C SER A 396 -22.95 7.67 -19.29
N GLY A 397 -22.78 7.00 -20.44
CA GLY A 397 -23.11 7.54 -21.76
C GLY A 397 -22.02 8.45 -22.34
N GLU A 398 -21.06 8.87 -21.53
CA GLU A 398 -19.82 9.53 -21.95
C GLU A 398 -18.66 8.54 -21.88
N ARG A 399 -17.68 8.71 -22.79
CA ARG A 399 -16.44 7.95 -22.73
C ARG A 399 -15.47 8.66 -21.80
N ARG A 400 -15.21 8.07 -20.63
CA ARG A 400 -14.31 8.65 -19.62
C ARG A 400 -13.08 7.79 -19.45
N TYR A 401 -11.93 8.45 -19.29
CA TYR A 401 -10.66 7.76 -19.02
C TYR A 401 -10.70 7.14 -17.62
N ILE A 402 -10.26 5.90 -17.48
CA ILE A 402 -10.12 5.25 -16.17
C ILE A 402 -8.73 5.58 -15.64
N ASN A 403 -8.66 6.38 -14.58
CA ASN A 403 -7.43 6.62 -13.85
C ASN A 403 -7.26 5.57 -12.74
N TYR A 404 -6.35 4.61 -12.94
CA TYR A 404 -6.17 3.53 -11.97
C TYR A 404 -5.58 4.00 -10.63
N ARG A 405 -5.01 5.21 -10.55
CA ARG A 405 -4.60 5.83 -9.28
C ARG A 405 -5.74 5.96 -8.28
N ASP A 406 -6.95 6.18 -8.78
CA ASP A 406 -8.13 6.43 -7.95
C ASP A 406 -8.80 5.12 -7.49
N LEU A 407 -8.38 3.97 -8.04
CA LEU A 407 -8.87 2.66 -7.62
C LEU A 407 -7.97 2.08 -6.52
N SER A 408 -8.57 1.69 -5.41
CA SER A 408 -7.88 0.94 -4.35
C SER A 408 -7.51 -0.48 -4.79
N VAL A 409 -6.41 -1.03 -4.23
CA VAL A 409 -5.94 -2.39 -4.53
C VAL A 409 -7.02 -3.42 -4.17
N GLN A 410 -7.76 -3.18 -3.10
CA GLN A 410 -8.88 -3.95 -2.63
C GLN A 410 -9.97 -4.10 -3.70
N GLN A 411 -10.32 -3.00 -4.38
CA GLN A 411 -11.31 -3.03 -5.47
C GLN A 411 -10.82 -3.87 -6.64
N LEU A 412 -9.53 -3.79 -7.00
CA LEU A 412 -8.95 -4.72 -7.99
C LEU A 412 -9.02 -6.17 -7.49
N GLY A 413 -8.67 -6.42 -6.23
CA GLY A 413 -8.80 -7.73 -5.58
C GLY A 413 -10.19 -8.34 -5.76
N SER A 414 -11.24 -7.55 -5.60
CA SER A 414 -12.63 -7.99 -5.81
C SER A 414 -12.95 -8.36 -7.27
N ILE A 415 -12.35 -7.67 -8.25
CA ILE A 415 -12.49 -8.01 -9.68
C ILE A 415 -11.84 -9.37 -9.92
N TYR A 416 -10.66 -9.59 -9.37
CA TYR A 416 -9.92 -10.82 -9.55
C TYR A 416 -10.55 -12.02 -8.86
N GLU A 417 -11.00 -11.85 -7.62
CA GLU A 417 -11.66 -12.92 -6.85
C GLU A 417 -12.90 -13.43 -7.57
N ARG A 418 -13.70 -12.51 -8.11
CA ARG A 418 -14.85 -12.88 -8.94
C ARG A 418 -14.43 -13.67 -10.19
N LEU A 419 -13.26 -13.43 -10.79
CA LEU A 419 -12.76 -14.21 -11.96
C LEU A 419 -12.39 -15.65 -11.61
N LEU A 420 -11.99 -15.92 -10.38
CA LEU A 420 -11.66 -17.28 -9.93
C LEU A 420 -12.89 -18.20 -9.92
N GLU A 421 -14.09 -17.62 -9.88
CA GLU A 421 -15.36 -18.35 -9.83
C GLU A 421 -15.82 -18.87 -11.21
N PHE A 422 -15.03 -18.69 -12.28
CA PHE A 422 -15.42 -19.04 -13.64
C PHE A 422 -14.62 -20.20 -14.22
N GLU A 423 -15.28 -20.94 -15.11
CA GLU A 423 -14.69 -22.03 -15.89
C GLU A 423 -14.84 -21.76 -17.38
N LEU A 424 -13.86 -22.24 -18.15
CA LEU A 424 -13.92 -22.29 -19.59
C LEU A 424 -14.49 -23.63 -20.02
N ILE A 425 -15.59 -23.59 -20.77
CA ILE A 425 -16.20 -24.78 -21.38
C ILE A 425 -16.28 -24.60 -22.88
N ARG A 426 -16.19 -25.70 -23.63
CA ARG A 426 -16.58 -25.73 -25.04
C ARG A 426 -18.04 -26.20 -25.11
N ASP A 427 -18.88 -25.45 -25.81
CA ASP A 427 -20.25 -25.86 -26.07
C ASP A 427 -20.32 -27.02 -27.08
N GLU A 428 -21.53 -27.50 -27.37
CA GLU A 428 -21.77 -28.59 -28.33
C GLU A 428 -21.29 -28.26 -29.76
N ASN A 429 -21.10 -26.98 -30.09
CA ASN A 429 -20.58 -26.50 -31.38
C ASN A 429 -19.07 -26.24 -31.35
N GLY A 430 -18.38 -26.52 -30.23
CA GLY A 430 -16.96 -26.29 -30.05
C GLY A 430 -16.57 -24.83 -29.72
N VAL A 431 -17.56 -23.96 -29.51
CA VAL A 431 -17.37 -22.54 -29.15
C VAL A 431 -17.00 -22.43 -27.69
N LEU A 432 -15.92 -21.70 -27.41
CA LEU A 432 -15.49 -21.43 -26.05
C LEU A 432 -16.46 -20.47 -25.36
N THR A 433 -16.96 -20.85 -24.20
CA THR A 433 -17.88 -20.05 -23.39
C THR A 433 -17.36 -19.96 -21.96
N VAL A 434 -17.45 -18.79 -21.36
CA VAL A 434 -17.14 -18.55 -19.93
C VAL A 434 -18.43 -18.79 -19.14
N ARG A 435 -18.41 -19.71 -18.18
CA ARG A 435 -19.57 -20.00 -17.32
C ARG A 435 -19.24 -19.74 -15.85
N PRO A 436 -20.13 -19.07 -15.09
CA PRO A 436 -19.98 -18.98 -13.64
C PRO A 436 -20.13 -20.37 -13.03
N ASN A 437 -19.15 -20.77 -12.24
CA ASN A 437 -19.23 -21.96 -11.42
C ASN A 437 -19.96 -21.59 -10.11
N LEU A 438 -21.29 -21.58 -10.15
CA LEU A 438 -22.18 -21.22 -9.02
C LEU A 438 -21.94 -22.05 -7.75
N PHE A 439 -21.32 -23.22 -7.87
CA PHE A 439 -20.95 -24.08 -6.74
C PHE A 439 -19.59 -23.71 -6.13
N ALA A 440 -18.74 -22.95 -6.85
CA ALA A 440 -17.45 -22.50 -6.34
C ALA A 440 -17.61 -21.64 -5.08
N ARG A 441 -18.54 -20.66 -5.06
CA ARG A 441 -18.78 -19.80 -3.89
C ARG A 441 -19.26 -20.55 -2.65
N LYS A 442 -20.26 -21.43 -2.80
CA LYS A 442 -20.82 -22.18 -1.67
C LYS A 442 -19.86 -23.22 -1.10
N ASN A 443 -18.99 -23.80 -1.94
CA ASN A 443 -18.04 -24.82 -1.51
C ASN A 443 -16.71 -24.24 -1.01
N SER A 444 -16.29 -23.07 -1.51
CA SER A 444 -15.04 -22.42 -1.07
C SER A 444 -15.22 -21.47 0.11
N GLY A 445 -16.45 -20.98 0.36
CA GLY A 445 -16.70 -19.99 1.42
C GLY A 445 -16.09 -18.61 1.13
N SER A 446 -15.74 -18.32 -0.13
CA SER A 446 -15.18 -17.05 -0.58
C SER A 446 -16.21 -15.91 -0.50
N TYR A 447 -16.38 -15.36 0.71
CA TYR A 447 -17.18 -14.17 0.97
C TYR A 447 -16.27 -12.99 1.23
N TYR A 448 -16.47 -11.93 0.45
CA TYR A 448 -15.84 -10.64 0.70
C TYR A 448 -16.17 -10.16 2.12
N THR A 449 -15.14 -9.82 2.90
CA THR A 449 -15.30 -9.22 4.23
C THR A 449 -15.44 -7.70 4.09
N PRO A 450 -16.57 -7.10 4.49
CA PRO A 450 -16.74 -5.64 4.48
C PRO A 450 -15.59 -4.91 5.20
N ASN A 451 -15.17 -3.78 4.65
CA ASN A 451 -14.03 -3.00 5.16
C ASN A 451 -14.17 -2.61 6.63
N GLU A 452 -15.39 -2.24 7.06
CA GLU A 452 -15.66 -1.86 8.45
C GLU A 452 -15.39 -3.01 9.42
N LEU A 453 -15.61 -4.26 9.00
CA LEU A 453 -15.31 -5.44 9.80
C LEU A 453 -13.81 -5.75 9.82
N VAL A 454 -13.11 -5.56 8.69
CA VAL A 454 -11.66 -5.73 8.62
C VAL A 454 -10.95 -4.77 9.57
N GLY A 455 -11.31 -3.49 9.53
CA GLY A 455 -10.76 -2.48 10.44
C GLY A 455 -10.99 -2.84 11.91
N LEU A 456 -12.24 -3.16 12.27
CA LEU A 456 -12.57 -3.57 13.63
C LEU A 456 -11.78 -4.80 14.11
N ILE A 457 -11.61 -5.82 13.26
CA ILE A 457 -10.84 -7.01 13.61
C ILE A 457 -9.37 -6.65 13.83
N LEU A 458 -8.79 -5.82 12.96
CA LEU A 458 -7.41 -5.37 13.10
C LEU A 458 -7.21 -4.57 14.38
N ASP A 459 -8.08 -3.61 14.66
CA ASP A 459 -8.02 -2.76 15.85
C ASP A 459 -8.08 -3.61 17.13
N GLU A 460 -9.12 -4.45 17.27
CA GLU A 460 -9.31 -5.28 18.46
C GLU A 460 -8.21 -6.34 18.66
N THR A 461 -7.56 -6.78 17.57
CA THR A 461 -6.50 -7.81 17.63
C THR A 461 -5.12 -7.20 17.86
N LEU A 462 -4.80 -6.08 17.20
CA LEU A 462 -3.46 -5.50 17.18
C LEU A 462 -3.25 -4.46 18.28
N GLU A 463 -4.26 -3.65 18.61
CA GLU A 463 -4.12 -2.55 19.58
C GLU A 463 -3.59 -3.01 20.96
N PRO A 464 -4.05 -4.16 21.53
CA PRO A 464 -3.49 -4.65 22.78
C PRO A 464 -2.00 -5.01 22.67
N LEU A 465 -1.58 -5.59 21.54
CA LEU A 465 -0.20 -6.00 21.29
C LEU A 465 0.71 -4.79 21.09
N ILE A 466 0.22 -3.76 20.40
CA ILE A 466 0.96 -2.50 20.19
C ILE A 466 1.11 -1.76 21.53
N THR A 467 0.04 -1.68 22.30
CA THR A 467 0.05 -1.06 23.63
C THR A 467 1.04 -1.74 24.57
N GLU A 468 1.07 -3.08 24.60
CA GLU A 468 2.03 -3.86 25.38
C GLU A 468 3.49 -3.46 25.07
N ARG A 469 3.82 -3.29 23.78
CA ARG A 469 5.19 -2.95 23.33
C ARG A 469 5.57 -1.52 23.70
N LEU A 470 4.62 -0.59 23.61
CA LEU A 470 4.85 0.79 24.04
C LEU A 470 5.02 0.89 25.56
N GLU A 471 4.22 0.14 26.33
CA GLU A 471 4.36 0.09 27.79
C GLU A 471 5.67 -0.58 28.22
N ALA A 472 6.18 -1.56 27.47
CA ALA A 472 7.50 -2.13 27.71
C ALA A 472 8.62 -1.07 27.57
N PHE A 473 8.53 -0.21 26.55
CA PHE A 473 9.46 0.92 26.39
C PHE A 473 9.35 1.94 27.52
N ARG A 474 8.11 2.31 27.93
CA ARG A 474 7.87 3.19 29.08
C ARG A 474 8.41 2.60 30.38
N ALA A 475 8.27 1.30 30.58
CA ALA A 475 8.82 0.60 31.74
C ALA A 475 10.35 0.62 31.71
N ALA A 476 10.97 0.38 30.57
CA ALA A 476 12.42 0.48 30.40
C ALA A 476 12.93 1.89 30.75
N LEU A 477 12.27 2.94 30.26
CA LEU A 477 12.59 4.33 30.62
C LEU A 477 12.50 4.59 32.14
N ARG A 478 11.45 4.11 32.82
CA ARG A 478 11.27 4.29 34.26
C ARG A 478 12.31 3.53 35.10
N MET A 479 12.91 2.47 34.56
CA MET A 479 13.90 1.66 35.25
C MET A 479 15.33 2.22 35.16
N LEU A 480 15.58 3.19 34.28
CA LEU A 480 16.90 3.80 34.13
C LEU A 480 17.22 4.72 35.29
N ASP A 481 18.43 4.60 35.85
CA ASP A 481 18.97 5.60 36.77
C ASP A 481 19.60 6.74 35.94
N PRO A 482 19.34 8.03 36.25
CA PRO A 482 20.01 9.14 35.59
C PRO A 482 21.55 9.10 35.67
N ASN A 483 22.12 8.37 36.64
CA ASN A 483 23.56 8.18 36.80
C ASN A 483 24.10 6.96 36.04
N ASP A 484 23.25 6.17 35.38
CA ASP A 484 23.71 5.07 34.55
C ASP A 484 24.59 5.58 33.41
N ALA A 485 25.53 4.75 32.96
CA ALA A 485 26.33 5.06 31.79
C ALA A 485 25.43 5.26 30.56
N GLU A 486 25.69 6.31 29.77
CA GLU A 486 24.89 6.66 28.60
C GLU A 486 24.74 5.48 27.61
N ASP A 487 25.81 4.70 27.43
CA ASP A 487 25.79 3.49 26.59
C ASP A 487 24.84 2.40 27.10
N TYR A 488 24.72 2.26 28.43
CA TYR A 488 23.78 1.32 29.04
C TYR A 488 22.34 1.78 28.84
N GLN A 489 22.06 3.07 29.13
CA GLN A 489 20.75 3.69 28.90
C GLN A 489 20.29 3.51 27.45
N ARG A 490 21.16 3.86 26.48
CA ARG A 490 20.89 3.69 25.05
C ARG A 490 20.63 2.23 24.67
N ARG A 491 21.41 1.28 25.18
CA ARG A 491 21.22 -0.15 24.89
C ARG A 491 19.89 -0.66 25.44
N THR A 492 19.58 -0.36 26.70
CA THR A 492 18.32 -0.77 27.33
C THR A 492 17.10 -0.25 26.56
N LEU A 493 17.13 1.01 26.11
CA LEU A 493 16.05 1.58 25.31
C LEU A 493 15.97 0.97 23.91
N ARG A 494 17.12 0.72 23.27
CA ARG A 494 17.18 0.07 21.96
C ARG A 494 16.63 -1.36 22.00
N ASP A 495 16.92 -2.11 23.05
CA ASP A 495 16.43 -3.48 23.23
C ASP A 495 14.92 -3.51 23.49
N ALA A 496 14.36 -2.43 24.06
CA ALA A 496 12.92 -2.24 24.29
C ALA A 496 12.23 -1.39 23.21
N ASP A 497 12.88 -1.13 22.06
CA ASP A 497 12.36 -0.23 21.03
C ASP A 497 10.98 -0.68 20.53
N PRO A 498 9.93 0.16 20.66
CA PRO A 498 8.57 -0.27 20.38
C PRO A 498 8.34 -0.51 18.88
N ALA A 499 8.94 0.29 18.00
CA ALA A 499 8.79 0.14 16.56
C ALA A 499 9.41 -1.18 16.05
N SER A 500 10.62 -1.51 16.51
CA SER A 500 11.28 -2.78 16.21
C SER A 500 10.51 -3.98 16.79
N ALA A 501 9.92 -3.82 17.98
CA ALA A 501 9.10 -4.85 18.61
C ALA A 501 7.77 -5.08 17.86
N ILE A 502 7.16 -4.04 17.29
CA ILE A 502 5.97 -4.18 16.42
C ILE A 502 6.34 -4.93 15.14
N LEU A 503 7.47 -4.59 14.51
CA LEU A 503 7.98 -5.32 13.32
C LEU A 503 8.36 -6.78 13.58
N SER A 504 8.34 -7.25 14.83
CA SER A 504 8.55 -8.66 15.18
C SER A 504 7.26 -9.48 15.25
N LEU A 505 6.10 -8.83 15.16
CA LEU A 505 4.80 -9.50 15.12
C LEU A 505 4.71 -10.41 13.89
N ARG A 506 4.05 -11.56 14.06
CA ARG A 506 3.76 -12.52 12.99
C ARG A 506 2.25 -12.73 12.95
N VAL A 507 1.60 -12.16 11.95
CA VAL A 507 0.14 -12.17 11.79
C VAL A 507 -0.20 -13.03 10.58
N CYS A 508 -1.05 -14.04 10.78
CA CYS A 508 -1.41 -15.01 9.76
C CYS A 508 -2.91 -14.94 9.46
N ASP A 509 -3.26 -14.82 8.18
CA ASP A 509 -4.61 -15.07 7.68
C ASP A 509 -4.67 -16.47 7.03
N PRO A 510 -5.29 -17.47 7.70
CA PRO A 510 -5.31 -18.85 7.23
C PRO A 510 -6.31 -19.11 6.10
N ALA A 511 -7.05 -18.11 5.64
CA ALA A 511 -7.96 -18.21 4.50
C ALA A 511 -8.02 -16.86 3.77
N MET A 512 -6.85 -16.38 3.35
CA MET A 512 -6.64 -14.99 2.96
C MET A 512 -7.37 -14.54 1.69
N GLY A 513 -7.82 -15.48 0.86
CA GLY A 513 -8.44 -15.18 -0.43
C GLY A 513 -7.55 -14.27 -1.28
N SER A 514 -8.11 -13.14 -1.72
CA SER A 514 -7.42 -12.13 -2.51
C SER A 514 -6.41 -11.26 -1.74
N GLY A 515 -6.21 -11.52 -0.44
CA GLY A 515 -5.28 -10.78 0.41
C GLY A 515 -5.82 -9.44 0.93
N HIS A 516 -7.13 -9.22 0.86
CA HIS A 516 -7.77 -7.96 1.27
C HIS A 516 -7.51 -7.58 2.74
N PHE A 517 -7.58 -8.57 3.64
CA PHE A 517 -7.22 -8.39 5.05
C PHE A 517 -5.72 -8.06 5.19
N LEU A 518 -4.86 -8.78 4.47
CA LEU A 518 -3.40 -8.61 4.51
C LEU A 518 -2.95 -7.24 4.01
N VAL A 519 -3.58 -6.70 2.96
CA VAL A 519 -3.32 -5.35 2.45
C VAL A 519 -3.66 -4.31 3.54
N SER A 520 -4.80 -4.47 4.22
CA SER A 520 -5.20 -3.57 5.30
C SER A 520 -4.30 -3.70 6.53
N LEU A 521 -3.85 -4.93 6.84
CA LEU A 521 -2.88 -5.21 7.89
C LEU A 521 -1.55 -4.49 7.67
N VAL A 522 -1.05 -4.44 6.42
CA VAL A 522 0.18 -3.71 6.09
C VAL A 522 0.06 -2.24 6.47
N ASP A 523 -1.09 -1.63 6.18
CA ASP A 523 -1.36 -0.21 6.46
C ASP A 523 -1.41 0.07 7.94
N THR A 524 -2.23 -0.69 8.67
CA THR A 524 -2.39 -0.55 10.11
C THR A 524 -1.04 -0.72 10.82
N LEU A 525 -0.28 -1.76 10.50
CA LEU A 525 1.03 -1.97 11.13
C LEU A 525 2.06 -0.91 10.71
N ALA A 526 2.07 -0.45 9.46
CA ALA A 526 2.99 0.59 9.03
C ALA A 526 2.75 1.92 9.76
N ASP A 527 1.49 2.33 9.89
CA ASP A 527 1.09 3.52 10.64
C ASP A 527 1.51 3.38 12.12
N HIS A 528 1.24 2.24 12.76
CA HIS A 528 1.66 2.00 14.14
C HIS A 528 3.17 1.94 14.35
N VAL A 529 3.94 1.40 13.39
CA VAL A 529 5.41 1.40 13.45
C VAL A 529 5.94 2.83 13.39
N LEU A 530 5.45 3.64 12.46
CA LEU A 530 5.85 5.05 12.33
C LEU A 530 5.47 5.86 13.59
N GLU A 531 4.26 5.66 14.11
CA GLU A 531 3.82 6.28 15.36
C GLU A 531 4.67 5.87 16.55
N ALA A 532 5.01 4.58 16.68
CA ALA A 532 5.86 4.08 17.75
C ALA A 532 7.29 4.65 17.68
N MET A 533 7.83 4.88 16.48
CA MET A 533 9.12 5.58 16.33
C MET A 533 9.05 7.00 16.89
N ALA A 534 8.00 7.75 16.55
CA ALA A 534 7.83 9.12 17.01
C ALA A 534 7.51 9.20 18.51
N GLU A 535 6.65 8.32 19.03
CA GLU A 535 6.35 8.25 20.46
C GLU A 535 7.60 7.88 21.27
N GLY A 536 8.40 6.93 20.78
CA GLY A 536 9.68 6.56 21.40
C GLY A 536 10.68 7.74 21.44
N ALA A 537 10.79 8.49 20.34
CA ALA A 537 11.66 9.68 20.27
C ALA A 537 11.22 10.78 21.25
N VAL A 538 9.91 11.00 21.41
CA VAL A 538 9.37 11.99 22.36
C VAL A 538 9.61 11.54 23.81
N LEU A 539 9.26 10.29 24.14
CA LEU A 539 9.42 9.78 25.51
C LEU A 539 10.90 9.72 25.95
N GLY A 540 11.81 9.49 25.01
CA GLY A 540 13.25 9.47 25.25
C GLY A 540 13.99 10.76 24.89
N ALA A 541 13.29 11.89 24.72
CA ALA A 541 13.86 13.14 24.24
C ALA A 541 15.02 13.65 25.12
N ASP A 542 14.87 13.58 26.45
CA ASP A 542 15.92 13.96 27.41
C ASP A 542 17.23 13.16 27.23
N LEU A 543 17.12 11.95 26.69
CA LEU A 543 18.23 11.04 26.42
C LEU A 543 18.68 11.08 24.95
N HIS A 544 18.12 11.99 24.15
CA HIS A 544 18.34 12.06 22.70
C HIS A 544 18.10 10.71 22.00
N TYR A 545 17.11 9.95 22.47
CA TYR A 545 16.81 8.64 21.94
C TYR A 545 16.29 8.73 20.49
N THR A 546 16.80 7.86 19.63
CA THR A 546 16.31 7.66 18.27
C THR A 546 16.08 6.18 18.07
N SER A 547 14.94 5.82 17.48
CA SER A 547 14.65 4.41 17.18
C SER A 547 15.74 3.85 16.24
N PRO A 548 16.28 2.64 16.50
CA PRO A 548 17.21 1.98 15.58
C PRO A 548 16.61 1.73 14.19
N LEU A 549 15.28 1.78 14.07
CA LEU A 549 14.60 1.66 12.79
C LEU A 549 14.86 2.87 11.86
N ALA A 550 15.10 4.07 12.42
CA ALA A 550 15.42 5.26 11.62
C ALA A 550 16.73 5.07 10.83
N ASP A 551 17.78 4.55 11.49
CA ASP A 551 19.05 4.21 10.83
C ASP A 551 18.83 3.13 9.76
N LYS A 552 17.96 2.16 10.04
CA LYS A 552 17.67 1.07 9.08
C LYS A 552 16.92 1.56 7.85
N ILE A 553 15.97 2.47 8.02
CA ILE A 553 15.23 3.11 6.92
C ILE A 553 16.21 3.88 6.02
N GLU A 554 17.14 4.64 6.62
CA GLU A 554 18.13 5.39 5.85
C GLU A 554 19.15 4.49 5.16
N GLU A 555 19.58 3.39 5.78
CA GLU A 555 20.41 2.36 5.15
C GLU A 555 19.71 1.77 3.91
N ILE A 556 18.43 1.40 4.02
CA ILE A 556 17.65 0.87 2.90
C ILE A 556 17.54 1.91 1.79
N ARG A 557 17.19 3.16 2.12
CA ARG A 557 17.05 4.25 1.15
C ARG A 557 18.35 4.52 0.39
N THR A 558 19.46 4.66 1.11
CA THR A 558 20.77 4.93 0.51
C THR A 558 21.24 3.78 -0.37
N THR A 559 20.91 2.54 0.00
CA THR A 559 21.17 1.34 -0.80
C THR A 559 20.35 1.36 -2.09
N ILE A 560 19.04 1.63 -2.04
CA ILE A 560 18.19 1.76 -3.25
C ILE A 560 18.75 2.84 -4.18
N GLN A 561 19.07 4.02 -3.65
CA GLN A 561 19.61 5.13 -4.44
C GLN A 561 20.97 4.79 -5.07
N ARG A 562 21.84 4.07 -4.35
CA ARG A 562 23.12 3.60 -4.89
C ARG A 562 22.88 2.63 -6.05
N ASN A 563 22.05 1.61 -5.84
CA ASN A 563 21.75 0.60 -6.85
C ASN A 563 21.14 1.21 -8.11
N ALA A 564 20.20 2.15 -7.94
CA ALA A 564 19.59 2.87 -9.05
C ALA A 564 20.62 3.68 -9.85
N ARG A 565 21.57 4.36 -9.18
CA ARG A 565 22.66 5.06 -9.87
C ARG A 565 23.57 4.10 -10.62
N ASP A 566 23.97 3.01 -9.99
CA ASP A 566 24.91 2.03 -10.56
C ASP A 566 24.32 1.30 -11.76
N ALA A 567 23.02 0.99 -11.71
CA ALA A 567 22.28 0.29 -12.75
C ALA A 567 21.52 1.21 -13.73
N ASN A 568 21.67 2.53 -13.59
CA ASN A 568 21.02 3.55 -14.42
C ASN A 568 19.47 3.50 -14.43
N TRP A 569 18.88 3.10 -13.30
CA TRP A 569 17.44 3.08 -13.08
C TRP A 569 16.89 4.46 -12.75
N THR A 570 15.66 4.69 -13.18
CA THR A 570 14.92 5.90 -12.85
C THR A 570 14.27 5.72 -11.49
N ILE A 571 14.54 6.66 -10.59
CA ILE A 571 13.89 6.72 -9.29
C ILE A 571 13.36 8.12 -9.08
N ASP A 572 12.15 8.22 -8.53
CA ASP A 572 11.67 9.46 -7.93
C ASP A 572 12.06 9.45 -6.45
N PRO A 573 12.96 10.35 -5.99
CA PRO A 573 13.24 10.47 -4.58
C PRO A 573 11.97 10.71 -3.76
N GLU A 574 10.95 11.40 -4.25
CA GLU A 574 9.75 11.69 -3.45
C GLU A 574 8.96 10.42 -3.08
N GLN A 575 9.06 9.37 -3.89
CA GLN A 575 8.41 8.07 -3.66
C GLN A 575 9.25 7.11 -2.79
N LEU A 576 10.47 7.50 -2.44
CA LEU A 576 11.32 6.79 -1.49
C LEU A 576 11.25 7.48 -0.14
N ASP A 577 10.10 7.45 0.53
CA ASP A 577 9.92 8.03 1.87
C ASP A 577 9.94 6.95 2.97
N ASP A 578 9.84 7.37 4.23
CA ASP A 578 9.87 6.47 5.39
C ASP A 578 8.71 5.47 5.35
N ARG A 579 7.54 5.92 4.91
CA ARG A 579 6.29 5.14 4.85
C ARG A 579 6.38 3.98 3.86
N HIS A 580 6.84 4.22 2.63
CA HIS A 580 7.01 3.15 1.64
C HIS A 580 8.03 2.11 2.11
N ILE A 581 9.13 2.56 2.73
CA ILE A 581 10.16 1.66 3.27
C ILE A 581 9.60 0.84 4.44
N VAL A 582 8.87 1.46 5.38
CA VAL A 582 8.24 0.74 6.50
C VAL A 582 7.22 -0.28 6.02
N ARG A 583 6.36 0.06 5.05
CA ARG A 583 5.40 -0.89 4.45
C ARG A 583 6.09 -2.11 3.85
N ARG A 584 7.20 -1.90 3.15
CA ARG A 584 8.04 -2.99 2.62
C ARG A 584 8.54 -3.88 3.76
N MET A 585 9.00 -3.29 4.87
CA MET A 585 9.47 -4.04 6.04
C MET A 585 8.35 -4.82 6.72
N VAL A 586 7.16 -4.22 6.85
CA VAL A 586 5.96 -4.87 7.41
C VAL A 586 5.55 -6.07 6.56
N LEU A 587 5.42 -5.91 5.24
CA LEU A 587 5.10 -7.00 4.32
C LEU A 587 6.09 -8.17 4.49
N LYS A 588 7.39 -7.86 4.54
CA LYS A 588 8.43 -8.88 4.60
C LYS A 588 8.58 -9.54 5.97
N ARG A 589 8.07 -8.97 7.06
CA ARG A 589 8.31 -9.51 8.41
C ARG A 589 7.05 -9.98 9.13
N CYS A 590 5.94 -9.32 8.88
CA CYS A 590 4.75 -9.46 9.70
C CYS A 590 3.59 -10.18 9.03
N VAL A 591 3.54 -10.19 7.70
CA VAL A 591 2.37 -10.60 6.95
C VAL A 591 2.53 -12.04 6.47
N TYR A 592 1.68 -12.94 6.94
CA TYR A 592 1.63 -14.34 6.54
C TYR A 592 0.21 -14.71 6.12
N GLY A 593 0.07 -15.68 5.21
CA GLY A 593 -1.24 -16.10 4.74
C GLY A 593 -1.24 -17.47 4.08
N VAL A 594 -2.39 -18.13 4.15
CA VAL A 594 -2.62 -19.42 3.49
C VAL A 594 -3.94 -19.36 2.74
N ASP A 595 -3.98 -19.91 1.54
CA ASP A 595 -5.24 -20.15 0.83
C ASP A 595 -5.21 -21.50 0.09
N LYS A 596 -6.36 -22.15 -0.02
CA LYS A 596 -6.47 -23.44 -0.72
C LYS A 596 -6.35 -23.29 -2.24
N ASN A 597 -6.75 -22.14 -2.79
CA ASN A 597 -6.71 -21.87 -4.21
C ASN A 597 -5.36 -21.23 -4.59
N PRO A 598 -4.51 -21.90 -5.39
CA PRO A 598 -3.22 -21.37 -5.80
C PRO A 598 -3.31 -20.00 -6.48
N MET A 599 -4.39 -19.75 -7.23
CA MET A 599 -4.57 -18.46 -7.91
C MET A 599 -4.98 -17.35 -6.93
N ALA A 600 -5.66 -17.67 -5.83
CA ALA A 600 -5.93 -16.69 -4.78
C ALA A 600 -4.63 -16.25 -4.09
N VAL A 601 -3.69 -17.19 -3.89
CA VAL A 601 -2.35 -16.89 -3.39
C VAL A 601 -1.60 -15.94 -4.32
N GLU A 602 -1.57 -16.22 -5.61
CA GLU A 602 -0.94 -15.32 -6.60
C GLU A 602 -1.61 -13.95 -6.65
N LEU A 603 -2.94 -13.92 -6.51
CA LEU A 603 -3.69 -12.67 -6.41
C LEU A 603 -3.31 -11.86 -5.16
N ALA A 604 -3.22 -12.51 -4.00
CA ALA A 604 -2.81 -11.86 -2.76
C ALA A 604 -1.39 -11.29 -2.88
N LYS A 605 -0.46 -12.02 -3.52
CA LYS A 605 0.90 -11.51 -3.82
C LYS A 605 0.86 -10.26 -4.68
N VAL A 606 0.11 -10.28 -5.79
CA VAL A 606 -0.03 -9.13 -6.69
C VAL A 606 -0.63 -7.92 -5.98
N ALA A 607 -1.67 -8.12 -5.17
CA ALA A 607 -2.28 -7.07 -4.37
C ALA A 607 -1.25 -6.44 -3.42
N LEU A 608 -0.54 -7.25 -2.65
CA LEU A 608 0.47 -6.77 -1.70
C LEU A 608 1.65 -6.08 -2.39
N TRP A 609 2.12 -6.57 -3.54
CA TRP A 609 3.17 -5.91 -4.30
C TRP A 609 2.73 -4.57 -4.88
N LEU A 610 1.53 -4.48 -5.47
CA LEU A 610 0.98 -3.21 -5.95
C LEU A 610 0.85 -2.18 -4.82
N HIS A 611 0.52 -2.66 -3.63
CA HIS A 611 0.31 -1.83 -2.46
C HIS A 611 1.61 -1.37 -1.76
N THR A 612 2.66 -2.20 -1.79
CA THR A 612 3.94 -1.94 -1.10
C THR A 612 5.09 -1.62 -2.06
N PHE A 613 4.76 -1.36 -3.32
CA PHE A 613 5.73 -1.10 -4.36
C PHE A 613 6.66 0.06 -3.97
N THR A 614 7.96 -0.16 -4.12
CA THR A 614 8.98 0.86 -3.83
C THR A 614 9.81 1.07 -5.09
N VAL A 615 9.76 2.28 -5.66
CA VAL A 615 10.44 2.59 -6.93
C VAL A 615 11.96 2.43 -6.78
N GLY A 616 12.58 1.74 -7.73
CA GLY A 616 14.02 1.47 -7.71
C GLY A 616 14.44 0.28 -6.85
N ALA A 617 13.51 -0.41 -6.20
CA ALA A 617 13.76 -1.65 -5.48
C ALA A 617 13.05 -2.82 -6.17
N PRO A 618 13.62 -4.04 -6.13
CA PRO A 618 12.91 -5.23 -6.63
C PRO A 618 11.68 -5.52 -5.75
N LEU A 619 10.72 -6.30 -6.26
CA LEU A 619 9.60 -6.76 -5.42
C LEU A 619 10.13 -7.64 -4.28
N SER A 620 9.54 -7.51 -3.09
CA SER A 620 9.90 -8.33 -1.94
C SER A 620 9.57 -9.80 -2.21
N PHE A 621 10.50 -10.70 -1.90
CA PHE A 621 10.24 -12.13 -1.99
C PHE A 621 9.33 -12.54 -0.82
N ILE A 622 8.11 -13.00 -1.11
CA ILE A 622 7.08 -13.33 -0.11
C ILE A 622 6.48 -14.73 -0.29
N ASP A 623 7.08 -15.59 -1.11
CA ASP A 623 6.55 -16.95 -1.38
C ASP A 623 6.61 -17.86 -0.15
N HIS A 624 7.51 -17.56 0.78
CA HIS A 624 7.60 -18.23 2.08
C HIS A 624 6.59 -17.71 3.11
N HIS A 625 5.94 -16.58 2.83
CA HIS A 625 4.92 -15.97 3.69
C HIS A 625 3.51 -16.34 3.26
N LEU A 626 3.29 -16.46 1.94
CA LEU A 626 1.98 -16.73 1.35
C LEU A 626 1.98 -18.11 0.69
N ARG A 627 1.27 -19.07 1.27
CA ARG A 627 1.30 -20.48 0.85
C ARG A 627 -0.03 -20.95 0.30
N SER A 628 0.03 -21.79 -0.73
CA SER A 628 -1.12 -22.56 -1.18
C SER A 628 -1.23 -23.83 -0.34
N GLY A 629 -2.37 -24.03 0.33
CA GLY A 629 -2.57 -25.19 1.21
C GLY A 629 -3.96 -25.21 1.85
N ASP A 630 -4.36 -26.37 2.36
CA ASP A 630 -5.57 -26.50 3.17
C ASP A 630 -5.21 -26.25 4.64
N SER A 631 -5.57 -25.09 5.18
CA SER A 631 -5.23 -24.69 6.55
C SER A 631 -5.82 -25.58 7.65
N LEU A 632 -6.77 -26.46 7.31
CA LEU A 632 -7.31 -27.48 8.22
C LEU A 632 -6.50 -28.78 8.21
N PHE A 633 -5.58 -28.93 7.25
CA PHE A 633 -4.79 -30.13 7.04
C PHE A 633 -3.34 -29.89 7.45
N GLY A 634 -2.78 -30.80 8.25
CA GLY A 634 -1.39 -30.73 8.68
C GLY A 634 -1.18 -31.11 10.15
N LEU A 635 0.08 -31.21 10.55
CA LEU A 635 0.48 -31.53 11.91
C LEU A 635 1.73 -30.71 12.28
N TRP A 636 1.85 -30.30 13.54
CA TRP A 636 3.08 -29.68 14.01
C TRP A 636 4.21 -30.71 13.99
N VAL A 637 5.41 -30.30 13.51
CA VAL A 637 6.59 -31.18 13.44
C VAL A 637 6.87 -31.87 14.77
N ARG A 638 6.76 -31.15 15.89
CA ARG A 638 6.93 -31.71 17.24
C ARG A 638 5.92 -32.82 17.52
N ASP A 639 4.65 -32.59 17.21
CA ASP A 639 3.59 -33.56 17.46
C ASP A 639 3.78 -34.81 16.59
N ALA A 640 4.30 -34.65 15.36
CA ALA A 640 4.60 -35.77 14.47
C ALA A 640 5.70 -36.63 15.09
N ILE A 641 6.77 -35.99 15.55
CA ILE A 641 7.92 -36.63 16.18
C ILE A 641 7.51 -37.33 17.48
N ASP A 642 6.71 -36.70 18.33
CA ASP A 642 6.27 -37.29 19.60
C ASP A 642 5.46 -38.59 19.37
N LYS A 643 4.61 -38.62 18.33
CA LYS A 643 3.87 -39.82 17.92
C LYS A 643 4.79 -40.91 17.40
N ALA A 644 5.83 -40.51 16.69
CA ALA A 644 6.78 -41.40 16.05
C ALA A 644 7.82 -41.97 17.03
N GLY A 645 8.17 -41.22 18.08
CA GLY A 645 9.05 -41.63 19.17
C GLY A 645 8.56 -42.85 19.95
N ALA A 646 7.30 -43.25 19.78
CA ALA A 646 6.78 -44.54 20.26
C ALA A 646 7.38 -45.77 19.52
N GLY A 647 8.05 -45.56 18.37
CA GLY A 647 8.65 -46.59 17.50
C GLY A 647 10.18 -46.72 17.54
N GLY A 648 10.93 -45.74 18.08
CA GLY A 648 12.39 -45.81 18.24
C GLY A 648 13.12 -44.49 17.92
N GLU A 649 14.17 -44.15 18.69
CA GLU A 649 14.86 -42.83 18.66
C GLU A 649 15.77 -42.58 17.45
N LEU A 650 16.16 -43.60 16.68
CA LEU A 650 17.19 -43.46 15.64
C LEU A 650 16.69 -42.81 14.33
N PHE A 651 15.37 -42.77 14.09
CA PHE A 651 14.79 -42.47 12.77
C PHE A 651 14.57 -40.97 12.49
N TYR A 652 14.39 -40.13 13.52
CA TYR A 652 14.02 -38.72 13.34
C TYR A 652 15.17 -37.74 13.55
N ILE A 653 16.40 -38.21 13.83
CA ILE A 653 17.55 -37.35 14.13
C ILE A 653 17.91 -36.48 12.92
N ASP A 654 17.91 -37.05 11.72
CA ASP A 654 18.26 -36.30 10.50
C ASP A 654 17.10 -35.40 10.05
N ALA A 655 15.85 -35.84 10.18
CA ALA A 655 14.67 -34.98 9.96
C ALA A 655 14.63 -33.78 10.92
N LEU A 656 14.95 -33.97 12.20
CA LEU A 656 15.08 -32.90 13.20
C LEU A 656 16.24 -31.94 12.89
N ARG A 657 17.41 -32.47 12.48
CA ARG A 657 18.54 -31.63 12.06
C ARG A 657 18.19 -30.83 10.80
N ASN A 658 17.49 -31.42 9.84
CA ASN A 658 17.03 -30.74 8.64
C ASN A 658 16.00 -29.66 8.97
N ALA A 659 15.07 -29.92 9.89
CA ALA A 659 14.13 -28.90 10.39
C ALA A 659 14.86 -27.74 11.08
N GLN A 660 15.86 -28.02 11.91
CA GLN A 660 16.67 -26.99 12.59
C GLN A 660 17.47 -26.15 11.58
N ARG A 661 18.14 -26.79 10.62
CA ARG A 661 18.86 -26.10 9.53
C ARG A 661 17.92 -25.25 8.68
N SER A 662 16.74 -25.76 8.37
CA SER A 662 15.71 -25.03 7.62
C SER A 662 15.21 -23.83 8.41
N ALA A 663 15.02 -23.95 9.72
CA ALA A 663 14.66 -22.82 10.58
C ALA A 663 15.77 -21.74 10.63
N GLU A 664 17.04 -22.12 10.62
CA GLU A 664 18.17 -21.18 10.52
C GLU A 664 18.24 -20.49 9.15
N ALA A 665 18.01 -21.23 8.07
CA ALA A 665 17.92 -20.69 6.72
C ALA A 665 16.75 -19.69 6.61
N MET A 666 15.58 -20.04 7.14
CA MET A 666 14.40 -19.16 7.19
C MET A 666 14.66 -17.88 7.98
N LYS A 667 15.33 -17.96 9.14
CA LYS A 667 15.76 -16.76 9.89
C LYS A 667 16.67 -15.85 9.07
N THR A 668 17.51 -16.44 8.21
CA THR A 668 18.38 -15.67 7.33
C THR A 668 17.58 -14.98 6.22
N ILE A 669 16.61 -15.67 5.61
CA ILE A 669 15.69 -15.11 4.61
C ILE A 669 14.89 -13.93 5.20
N GLU A 670 14.33 -14.10 6.42
CA GLU A 670 13.60 -13.05 7.15
C GLU A 670 14.46 -11.82 7.48
N ALA A 671 15.78 -11.99 7.63
CA ALA A 671 16.70 -10.91 7.98
C ALA A 671 17.15 -10.06 6.78
N LEU A 672 17.10 -10.61 5.56
CA LEU A 672 17.46 -9.88 4.34
C LEU A 672 16.45 -8.75 4.10
N THR A 673 16.87 -7.62 3.56
CA THR A 673 15.93 -6.53 3.21
C THR A 673 15.37 -6.65 1.79
N ASP A 674 15.96 -7.55 0.98
CA ASP A 674 15.73 -7.70 -0.47
C ASP A 674 15.80 -6.35 -1.20
N VAL A 675 16.73 -5.49 -0.80
CA VAL A 675 16.88 -4.17 -1.44
C VAL A 675 17.72 -4.29 -2.70
N GLU A 676 18.61 -5.29 -2.72
CA GLU A 676 19.37 -5.69 -3.89
C GLU A 676 18.70 -6.89 -4.58
N ILE A 677 18.78 -6.92 -5.90
CA ILE A 677 18.26 -8.05 -6.70
C ILE A 677 18.96 -9.36 -6.30
N ALA A 678 20.27 -9.27 -6.03
CA ALA A 678 21.07 -10.39 -5.57
C ALA A 678 20.57 -10.94 -4.22
N GLU A 679 20.03 -10.08 -3.35
CA GLU A 679 19.39 -10.51 -2.11
C GLU A 679 18.06 -11.21 -2.39
N ALA A 680 17.20 -10.65 -3.25
CA ALA A 680 15.94 -11.27 -3.61
C ALA A 680 16.13 -12.66 -4.27
N HIS A 681 17.10 -12.78 -5.20
CA HIS A 681 17.47 -14.08 -5.77
C HIS A 681 18.06 -15.04 -4.75
N ARG A 682 18.84 -14.54 -3.79
CA ARG A 682 19.40 -15.35 -2.71
C ARG A 682 18.29 -15.84 -1.79
N SER A 683 17.32 -15.00 -1.45
CA SER A 683 16.13 -15.37 -0.67
C SER A 683 15.36 -16.49 -1.37
N ALA A 684 15.12 -16.37 -2.68
CA ALA A 684 14.45 -17.40 -3.47
C ALA A 684 15.25 -18.71 -3.52
N ALA A 685 16.56 -18.66 -3.86
CA ALA A 685 17.39 -19.86 -3.94
C ALA A 685 17.55 -20.56 -2.58
N MET A 686 17.72 -19.80 -1.49
CA MET A 686 17.76 -20.36 -0.15
C MET A 686 16.43 -21.00 0.23
N TYR A 687 15.31 -20.45 -0.24
CA TYR A 687 14.00 -21.01 -0.01
C TYR A 687 13.78 -22.31 -0.79
N ASP A 688 14.21 -22.39 -2.06
CA ASP A 688 14.18 -23.62 -2.85
C ASP A 688 14.98 -24.74 -2.16
N ASP A 689 16.15 -24.41 -1.60
CA ASP A 689 16.95 -25.34 -0.80
C ASP A 689 16.21 -25.77 0.47
N VAL A 690 15.49 -24.86 1.14
CA VAL A 690 14.64 -25.18 2.30
C VAL A 690 13.52 -26.12 1.92
N GLU A 691 12.81 -25.90 0.81
CA GLU A 691 11.75 -26.80 0.35
C GLU A 691 12.31 -28.19 0.03
N LEU A 692 13.49 -28.25 -0.59
CA LEU A 692 14.14 -29.52 -0.91
C LEU A 692 14.59 -30.26 0.37
N MET A 693 15.14 -29.55 1.36
CA MET A 693 15.56 -30.13 2.64
C MET A 693 14.39 -30.55 3.54
N THR A 694 13.24 -29.89 3.41
CA THR A 694 12.04 -30.17 4.22
C THR A 694 11.08 -31.15 3.55
N GLY A 695 11.25 -31.46 2.26
CA GLY A 695 10.34 -32.36 1.53
C GLY A 695 10.19 -33.75 2.14
N GLU A 696 11.28 -34.37 2.61
CA GLU A 696 11.22 -35.66 3.32
C GLU A 696 10.45 -35.55 4.64
N LEU A 697 10.67 -34.47 5.39
CA LEU A 697 9.95 -34.18 6.63
C LEU A 697 8.47 -33.93 6.38
N ASP A 698 8.12 -33.19 5.33
CA ASP A 698 6.73 -32.89 4.96
C ASP A 698 5.99 -34.16 4.53
N GLY A 699 6.64 -35.04 3.78
CA GLY A 699 6.15 -36.37 3.45
C GLY A 699 5.89 -37.22 4.70
N PHE A 700 6.85 -37.23 5.64
CA PHE A 700 6.70 -37.91 6.92
C PHE A 700 5.55 -37.36 7.76
N VAL A 701 5.47 -36.03 7.93
CA VAL A 701 4.40 -35.35 8.68
C VAL A 701 3.03 -35.64 8.05
N SER A 702 2.94 -35.56 6.72
CA SER A 702 1.74 -35.89 5.96
C SER A 702 1.31 -37.35 6.17
N PHE A 703 2.26 -38.29 6.20
CA PHE A 703 1.98 -39.70 6.49
C PHE A 703 1.44 -39.90 7.91
N ILE A 704 2.10 -39.33 8.93
CA ILE A 704 1.62 -39.42 10.32
C ILE A 704 0.22 -38.83 10.45
N HIS A 705 -0.04 -37.70 9.80
CA HIS A 705 -1.37 -37.10 9.80
C HIS A 705 -2.43 -37.98 9.09
N ALA A 706 -2.06 -38.63 7.98
CA ALA A 706 -2.94 -39.57 7.29
C ALA A 706 -3.32 -40.76 8.19
N LEU A 707 -2.41 -41.27 9.03
CA LEU A 707 -2.72 -42.31 10.01
C LEU A 707 -3.76 -41.84 11.05
N ASP A 708 -3.69 -40.59 11.51
CA ASP A 708 -4.68 -40.03 12.43
C ASP A 708 -6.07 -39.95 11.78
N TRP A 709 -6.13 -39.51 10.53
CA TRP A 709 -7.38 -39.34 9.77
C TRP A 709 -8.07 -40.67 9.42
N LEU A 710 -7.28 -41.71 9.15
CA LEU A 710 -7.80 -43.05 8.92
C LEU A 710 -8.41 -43.68 10.18
N ASP A 711 -8.19 -43.08 11.37
CA ASP A 711 -8.75 -43.49 12.65
C ASP A 711 -8.55 -45.00 12.94
N LEU A 712 -7.33 -45.48 12.64
CA LEU A 712 -6.93 -46.88 12.69
C LEU A 712 -6.86 -47.41 14.14
N LYS A 713 -8.03 -47.72 14.69
CA LYS A 713 -8.23 -48.07 16.10
C LYS A 713 -8.12 -49.56 16.40
N GLU A 714 -8.18 -50.44 15.39
CA GLU A 714 -8.14 -51.88 15.62
C GLU A 714 -6.77 -52.34 16.12
N LYS A 715 -6.76 -53.44 16.88
CA LYS A 715 -5.54 -53.98 17.48
C LYS A 715 -4.52 -54.44 16.43
N THR A 716 -5.03 -54.92 15.30
CA THR A 716 -4.29 -55.30 14.10
C THR A 716 -3.64 -54.10 13.43
N ASP A 717 -4.38 -53.01 13.26
CA ASP A 717 -3.84 -51.78 12.64
C ASP A 717 -2.73 -51.17 13.48
N LYS A 718 -2.93 -51.11 14.81
CA LYS A 718 -1.90 -50.62 15.74
C LYS A 718 -0.63 -51.46 15.71
N ALA A 719 -0.75 -52.77 15.48
CA ALA A 719 0.41 -53.64 15.34
C ALA A 719 1.14 -53.38 14.01
N LEU A 720 0.41 -53.16 12.91
CA LEU A 720 0.97 -52.85 11.59
C LEU A 720 1.66 -51.49 11.56
N ILE A 721 1.05 -50.45 12.14
CA ILE A 721 1.66 -49.11 12.26
C ILE A 721 2.96 -49.20 13.06
N ARG A 722 2.96 -49.97 14.16
CA ARG A 722 4.16 -50.15 14.98
C ARG A 722 5.28 -50.89 14.24
N LEU A 723 4.93 -51.92 13.46
CA LEU A 723 5.87 -52.64 12.59
C LEU A 723 6.39 -51.81 11.41
N TRP A 724 5.68 -50.75 11.03
CA TRP A 724 6.19 -49.82 10.04
C TRP A 724 7.12 -48.79 10.69
N LEU A 725 6.71 -48.21 11.82
CA LEU A 725 7.50 -47.23 12.59
C LEU A 725 8.79 -47.81 13.21
N ASP A 726 8.87 -49.13 13.39
CA ASP A 726 10.09 -49.81 13.88
C ASP A 726 11.08 -50.18 12.74
N GLY A 727 10.76 -49.82 11.49
CA GLY A 727 11.60 -50.05 10.32
C GLY A 727 11.56 -51.48 9.77
N SER A 728 10.63 -52.34 10.21
CA SER A 728 10.57 -53.74 9.76
C SER A 728 10.27 -53.91 8.26
N PHE A 729 9.74 -52.88 7.59
CA PHE A 729 9.41 -52.87 6.16
C PHE A 729 10.33 -51.99 5.30
N GLY A 730 11.43 -51.50 5.86
CA GLY A 730 12.32 -50.52 5.21
C GLY A 730 12.40 -49.23 6.02
N ASP A 731 13.11 -48.23 5.49
CA ASP A 731 13.09 -46.88 6.06
C ASP A 731 11.73 -46.24 5.75
N PRO A 732 10.89 -45.97 6.76
CA PRO A 732 9.60 -45.30 6.59
C PRO A 732 9.75 -43.88 6.05
#